data_AF-A0A839ADD3-F1
#
_entry.id   AF-A0A839ADD3-F1
#
_cell.length_a   1.000
_cell.length_b   1.000
_cell.length_c   1.000
_cell.angle_alpha   90.00
_cell.angle_beta   90.00
_cell.angle_gamma   90.00
#
_symmetry.space_group_name_H-M   'P 1'
#
loop_
_entity.id
_entity.type
_entity.pdbx_description
1 polymer ?
#
loop_
_entity_poly.entity_id
_entity_poly.type
_entity_poly.pdbx_seq_one_letter_code
_entity_poly.pdbx_strand_id
1 'polypeptide(L)'
;MTHEPEGLLKWAVEILKRQFLVAVSVFLSLVIVCVLIVALLTRFYSATALVVFDPSEAELLGITEAGQQGGATLGVIETEVEIARSADVLSAVIERLNLSTDDEFRYRPSSVNRVLGWIGLSPVADPLLDGEDGELRREAERTAVVQNLSRALNIRRQGITSILSISAESRSPEKAATIANAVAEEYIAFQARNKATTAAKAARLLSARVEAMSAGIRQVEDRLDLFIASAAERYGSGEVVARVKSLKAELERAGTGAERLRAEAASLAGLSRSGLKGVNPELLRSDGDIAKLMAERQEQEATLGKLQPNEKSKLTATRKRLAELDRDLDAAAGRFAGRLAEERDAADRRVDELRGALQASLADITIPNEGMVEFYTLQQEAKSSRDLYDATLSRLRQLELQANFAIANSRLVARALLPERISFPPVKIMLGLAFVLALAGAGAAAVLREQYIGGFRSTEQVEALTGHTVLASVPRYRPPSGRLANALIETPLSHYAETIRRARLNIEVSLDFPEKFSLMVTSTTMGEGKSTLSLALAETFAEAGRKTILVDADLRRPSIAGMVDGEVDAGLFDVLTRTDVPLEHVIVRDRRMPNGNLSFLFGADNPGLPTDRLVASDRFTELLAGLTGYFDVVIIDTPPIGHVVDAGIIAQKVDLSLYVVQWGMTSQIEVRTGIRELEKARARSLSLVVNQSGEKSTSSSAQGGYYYYTKG
;
A
#
# COMPACT_ATOMS: atom_id res chain seq x y z
N MET A 1 22.74 22.13 27.99
CA MET A 1 21.93 21.24 28.85
C MET A 1 22.09 19.80 28.35
N THR A 2 23.06 19.08 28.89
CA THR A 2 23.29 17.65 28.63
C THR A 2 22.37 16.85 29.54
N HIS A 3 21.14 16.59 29.09
CA HIS A 3 20.24 15.69 29.81
C HIS A 3 20.68 14.26 29.56
N GLU A 4 21.11 13.57 30.62
CA GLU A 4 21.36 12.13 30.61
C GLU A 4 20.12 11.38 30.08
N PRO A 5 20.30 10.32 29.27
CA PRO A 5 19.19 9.57 28.66
C PRO A 5 18.21 8.98 29.68
N GLU A 6 18.62 8.75 30.93
CA GLU A 6 17.75 8.29 32.01
C GLU A 6 16.75 9.35 32.49
N GLY A 7 17.09 10.63 32.39
CA GLY A 7 16.21 11.74 32.77
C GLY A 7 15.05 11.93 31.79
N LEU A 8 15.30 11.73 30.50
CA LEU A 8 14.29 11.87 29.44
C LEU A 8 13.19 10.80 29.54
N LEU A 9 13.57 9.56 29.87
CA LEU A 9 12.61 8.46 30.05
C LEU A 9 11.71 8.69 31.26
N LYS A 10 12.26 9.08 32.41
CA LYS A 10 11.47 9.39 33.62
C LYS A 10 10.52 10.57 33.37
N TRP A 11 11.01 11.62 32.69
CA TRP A 11 10.21 12.78 32.31
C TRP A 11 9.04 12.41 31.38
N ALA A 12 9.30 11.62 30.32
CA ALA A 12 8.27 11.19 29.37
C ALA A 12 7.21 10.31 30.03
N VAL A 13 7.61 9.38 30.91
CA VAL A 13 6.67 8.52 31.65
C VAL A 13 5.77 9.34 32.58
N GLU A 14 6.31 10.40 33.19
CA GLU A 14 5.53 11.23 34.12
C GLU A 14 4.51 12.11 33.39
N ILE A 15 4.85 12.61 32.18
CA ILE A 15 3.90 13.29 31.29
C ILE A 15 2.78 12.32 30.86
N LEU A 16 3.16 11.11 30.45
CA LEU A 16 2.21 10.13 29.94
C LEU A 16 1.21 9.69 31.03
N LYS A 17 1.67 9.53 32.28
CA LYS A 17 0.77 9.22 33.42
C LYS A 17 -0.25 10.33 33.68
N ARG A 18 0.14 11.59 33.55
CA ARG A 18 -0.71 12.75 33.85
C ARG A 18 -1.70 13.03 32.72
N GLN A 19 -1.25 12.97 31.48
CA GLN A 19 -2.08 13.18 30.30
C GLN A 19 -2.64 11.86 29.74
N PHE A 20 -2.69 10.80 30.56
CA PHE A 20 -3.08 9.46 30.12
C PHE A 20 -4.46 9.45 29.44
N LEU A 21 -5.44 10.15 30.01
CA LEU A 21 -6.79 10.23 29.44
C LEU A 21 -6.80 10.90 28.06
N VAL A 22 -5.94 11.89 27.83
CA VAL A 22 -5.83 12.62 26.56
C VAL A 22 -5.08 11.77 25.53
N ALA A 23 -3.98 11.15 25.94
CA ALA A 23 -3.23 10.24 25.09
C ALA A 23 -4.14 9.07 24.65
N VAL A 24 -4.91 8.49 25.56
CA VAL A 24 -5.85 7.40 25.27
C VAL A 24 -6.98 7.86 24.36
N SER A 25 -7.56 9.05 24.56
CA SER A 25 -8.66 9.53 23.71
C SER A 25 -8.20 9.83 22.27
N VAL A 26 -7.00 10.41 22.10
CA VAL A 26 -6.38 10.65 20.78
C VAL A 26 -6.00 9.33 20.12
N PHE A 27 -5.43 8.40 20.87
CA PHE A 27 -5.10 7.07 20.36
C PHE A 27 -6.36 6.35 19.86
N LEU A 28 -7.42 6.30 20.68
CA LEU A 28 -8.64 5.60 20.37
C LEU A 28 -9.36 6.23 19.16
N SER A 29 -9.40 7.57 19.06
CA SER A 29 -10.02 8.25 17.92
C SER A 29 -9.28 7.97 16.61
N LEU A 30 -7.95 8.02 16.60
CA LEU A 30 -7.14 7.70 15.41
C LEU A 30 -7.30 6.24 14.98
N VAL A 31 -7.34 5.30 15.94
CA VAL A 31 -7.57 3.88 15.64
C VAL A 31 -8.98 3.67 15.07
N ILE A 32 -10.01 4.28 15.66
CA ILE A 32 -11.40 4.19 15.16
C ILE A 32 -11.50 4.72 13.72
N VAL A 33 -10.91 5.89 13.44
CA VAL A 33 -10.90 6.47 12.09
C VAL A 33 -10.19 5.54 11.11
N CYS A 34 -9.06 4.94 11.49
CA CYS A 34 -8.36 4.00 10.62
C CYS A 34 -9.18 2.73 10.35
N VAL A 35 -9.78 2.14 11.39
CA VAL A 35 -10.66 0.97 11.24
C VAL A 35 -11.84 1.29 10.31
N LEU A 36 -12.42 2.49 10.44
CA LEU A 36 -13.50 2.96 9.56
C LEU A 36 -13.02 3.09 8.11
N ILE A 37 -11.84 3.69 7.86
CA ILE A 37 -11.25 3.79 6.52
C ILE A 37 -11.03 2.39 5.93
N VAL A 38 -10.45 1.46 6.70
CA VAL A 38 -10.23 0.07 6.25
C VAL A 38 -11.54 -0.65 5.96
N ALA A 39 -12.60 -0.37 6.72
CA ALA A 39 -13.93 -0.92 6.47
C ALA A 39 -14.60 -0.36 5.20
N LEU A 40 -14.28 0.89 4.82
CA LEU A 40 -14.78 1.55 3.62
C LEU A 40 -14.01 1.19 2.35
N LEU A 41 -12.78 0.70 2.45
CA LEU A 41 -11.98 0.29 1.30
C LEU A 41 -12.58 -0.95 0.62
N THR A 42 -12.64 -0.91 -0.71
CA THR A 42 -13.11 -2.03 -1.53
C THR A 42 -12.15 -3.21 -1.42
N ARG A 43 -12.71 -4.40 -1.17
CA ARG A 43 -11.94 -5.64 -1.06
C ARG A 43 -11.64 -6.19 -2.45
N PHE A 44 -10.40 -6.57 -2.70
CA PHE A 44 -9.97 -7.27 -3.91
C PHE A 44 -9.42 -8.65 -3.56
N TYR A 45 -9.58 -9.57 -4.51
CA TYR A 45 -9.11 -10.93 -4.46
C TYR A 45 -8.17 -11.18 -5.63
N SER A 46 -7.08 -11.91 -5.40
CA SER A 46 -6.10 -12.26 -6.43
C SER A 46 -6.08 -13.77 -6.65
N ALA A 47 -6.25 -14.20 -7.90
CA ALA A 47 -6.17 -15.61 -8.29
C ALA A 47 -5.05 -15.80 -9.32
N THR A 48 -4.27 -16.88 -9.22
CA THR A 48 -3.07 -17.07 -10.04
C THR A 48 -3.11 -18.38 -10.82
N ALA A 49 -2.97 -18.30 -12.14
CA ALA A 49 -2.74 -19.43 -13.03
C ALA A 49 -1.24 -19.56 -13.35
N LEU A 50 -0.76 -20.80 -13.52
CA LEU A 50 0.63 -21.09 -13.83
C LEU A 50 0.73 -21.73 -15.22
N VAL A 51 1.53 -21.13 -16.09
CA VAL A 51 1.82 -21.60 -17.45
C VAL A 51 3.31 -21.88 -17.54
N VAL A 52 3.70 -23.03 -18.10
CA VAL A 52 5.11 -23.32 -18.37
C VAL A 52 5.37 -23.18 -19.86
N PHE A 53 6.45 -22.48 -20.18
CA PHE A 53 6.98 -22.36 -21.53
C PHE A 53 8.15 -23.35 -21.69
N ASP A 54 8.11 -24.16 -22.75
CA ASP A 54 9.21 -25.06 -23.10
C ASP A 54 10.12 -24.41 -24.17
N PRO A 55 11.35 -23.95 -23.82
CA PRO A 55 12.25 -23.32 -24.77
C PRO A 55 12.91 -24.32 -25.75
N SER A 56 12.81 -25.63 -25.50
CA SER A 56 13.57 -26.67 -26.23
C SER A 56 13.24 -26.75 -27.72
N GLU A 57 12.04 -26.33 -28.14
CA GLU A 57 11.65 -26.32 -29.56
C GLU A 57 12.30 -25.18 -30.37
N ALA A 58 12.68 -24.08 -29.74
CA ALA A 58 13.36 -22.99 -30.43
C ALA A 58 14.79 -23.38 -30.85
N GLU A 59 15.41 -24.27 -30.08
CA GLU A 59 16.77 -24.78 -30.31
C GLU A 59 16.81 -25.84 -31.44
N LEU A 60 15.72 -26.59 -31.63
CA LEU A 60 15.55 -27.59 -32.70
C LEU A 60 15.47 -27.00 -34.13
N LEU A 61 15.27 -25.68 -34.27
CA LEU A 61 15.22 -25.00 -35.57
C LEU A 61 16.59 -24.55 -36.08
N GLY A 62 17.68 -24.74 -35.33
CA GLY A 62 19.05 -24.57 -35.81
C GLY A 62 19.44 -23.15 -36.26
N ILE A 63 18.72 -22.12 -35.80
CA ILE A 63 18.98 -20.71 -36.18
C ILE A 63 19.84 -19.97 -35.14
N THR A 64 20.44 -20.67 -34.18
CA THR A 64 21.34 -20.04 -33.22
C THR A 64 22.66 -20.78 -33.18
N GLU A 65 23.72 -20.06 -33.53
CA GLU A 65 25.10 -20.48 -33.34
C GLU A 65 25.30 -20.90 -31.88
N ALA A 66 25.82 -22.10 -31.70
CA ALA A 66 26.22 -22.64 -30.40
C ALA A 66 27.28 -21.70 -29.78
N GLY A 67 26.88 -20.83 -28.85
CA GLY A 67 27.83 -19.89 -28.23
C GLY A 67 27.38 -19.08 -27.02
N GLN A 68 26.09 -18.83 -26.77
CA GLN A 68 25.66 -18.01 -25.61
C GLN A 68 24.37 -18.54 -24.94
N GLN A 69 24.50 -19.59 -24.13
CA GLN A 69 23.35 -20.32 -23.56
C GLN A 69 22.77 -19.74 -22.24
N GLY A 70 23.26 -18.61 -21.73
CA GLY A 70 22.78 -18.05 -20.45
C GLY A 70 21.84 -16.83 -20.56
N GLY A 71 22.19 -15.87 -21.42
CA GLY A 71 21.50 -14.58 -21.52
C GLY A 71 20.32 -14.57 -22.51
N ALA A 72 20.41 -15.35 -23.59
CA ALA A 72 19.37 -15.41 -24.62
C ALA A 72 18.04 -15.98 -24.09
N THR A 73 18.10 -16.96 -23.18
CA THR A 73 16.92 -17.62 -22.59
C THR A 73 16.12 -16.69 -21.67
N LEU A 74 16.78 -15.71 -21.03
CA LEU A 74 16.11 -14.67 -20.23
C LEU A 74 15.30 -13.72 -21.11
N GLY A 75 15.88 -13.22 -22.19
CA GLY A 75 15.19 -12.33 -23.13
C GLY A 75 14.00 -13.00 -23.83
N VAL A 76 14.10 -14.30 -24.13
CA VAL A 76 12.97 -15.06 -24.70
C VAL A 76 11.80 -15.14 -23.71
N ILE A 77 12.04 -15.43 -22.43
CA ILE A 77 10.95 -15.54 -21.45
C ILE A 77 10.34 -14.16 -21.13
N GLU A 78 11.15 -13.09 -21.08
CA GLU A 78 10.62 -11.72 -20.95
C GLU A 78 9.75 -11.33 -22.15
N THR A 79 10.14 -11.76 -23.36
CA THR A 79 9.30 -11.57 -24.56
C THR A 79 7.96 -12.30 -24.42
N GLU A 80 7.95 -13.51 -23.86
CA GLU A 80 6.70 -14.26 -23.61
C GLU A 80 5.80 -13.57 -22.57
N VAL A 81 6.36 -12.89 -21.56
CA VAL A 81 5.59 -12.05 -20.62
C VAL A 81 4.89 -10.92 -21.36
N GLU A 82 5.58 -10.22 -22.26
CA GLU A 82 5.01 -9.13 -23.03
C GLU A 82 3.98 -9.60 -24.06
N ILE A 83 4.20 -10.77 -24.68
CA ILE A 83 3.21 -11.40 -25.57
C ILE A 83 1.92 -11.71 -24.78
N ALA A 84 2.03 -12.24 -23.57
CA ALA A 84 0.87 -12.49 -22.71
C ALA A 84 0.14 -11.20 -22.26
N ARG A 85 0.85 -10.06 -22.24
CA ARG A 85 0.29 -8.72 -21.96
C ARG A 85 -0.21 -7.99 -23.21
N SER A 86 -0.03 -8.56 -24.40
CA SER A 86 -0.36 -7.91 -25.67
C SER A 86 -1.84 -7.58 -25.78
N ALA A 87 -2.14 -6.48 -26.48
CA ALA A 87 -3.51 -6.02 -26.68
C ALA A 87 -4.39 -7.06 -27.38
N ASP A 88 -3.84 -7.89 -28.27
CA ASP A 88 -4.60 -8.94 -28.96
C ASP A 88 -5.09 -10.03 -28.00
N VAL A 89 -4.22 -10.50 -27.09
CA VAL A 89 -4.58 -11.49 -26.07
C VAL A 89 -5.61 -10.90 -25.11
N LEU A 90 -5.37 -9.67 -24.62
CA LEU A 90 -6.28 -9.02 -23.68
C LEU A 90 -7.65 -8.70 -24.31
N SER A 91 -7.69 -8.26 -25.56
CA SER A 91 -8.94 -7.95 -26.27
C SER A 91 -9.77 -9.22 -26.51
N ALA A 92 -9.13 -10.32 -26.90
CA ALA A 92 -9.81 -11.61 -27.04
C ALA A 92 -10.42 -12.10 -25.71
N VAL A 93 -9.74 -11.89 -24.59
CA VAL A 93 -10.27 -12.19 -23.24
C VAL A 93 -11.44 -11.26 -22.90
N ILE A 94 -11.35 -9.96 -23.20
CA ILE A 94 -12.41 -8.99 -22.96
C ILE A 94 -13.68 -9.36 -23.73
N GLU A 95 -13.55 -9.77 -24.99
CA GLU A 95 -14.67 -10.22 -25.79
C GLU A 95 -15.25 -11.55 -25.27
N ARG A 96 -14.39 -12.53 -24.95
CA ARG A 96 -14.79 -13.85 -24.43
C ARG A 96 -15.55 -13.76 -23.10
N LEU A 97 -15.14 -12.86 -22.22
CA LEU A 97 -15.74 -12.67 -20.89
C LEU A 97 -16.73 -11.49 -20.84
N ASN A 98 -16.95 -10.80 -21.95
CA ASN A 98 -17.82 -9.64 -22.08
C ASN A 98 -17.53 -8.51 -21.05
N LEU A 99 -16.24 -8.28 -20.75
CA LEU A 99 -15.79 -7.36 -19.68
C LEU A 99 -16.10 -5.88 -19.97
N SER A 100 -16.43 -5.54 -21.22
CA SER A 100 -16.87 -4.20 -21.61
C SER A 100 -18.21 -3.79 -21.00
N THR A 101 -19.01 -4.76 -20.55
CA THR A 101 -20.30 -4.53 -19.88
C THR A 101 -20.20 -4.55 -18.34
N ASP A 102 -19.06 -4.96 -17.79
CA ASP A 102 -18.86 -5.15 -16.36
C ASP A 102 -18.57 -3.82 -15.64
N ASP A 103 -19.26 -3.56 -14.53
CA ASP A 103 -19.11 -2.35 -13.71
C ASP A 103 -17.70 -2.15 -13.16
N GLU A 104 -16.90 -3.21 -13.06
CA GLU A 104 -15.52 -3.17 -12.56
C GLU A 104 -14.50 -2.69 -13.61
N PHE A 105 -14.68 -3.07 -14.88
CA PHE A 105 -13.69 -2.83 -15.95
C PHE A 105 -14.13 -1.76 -16.94
N ARG A 106 -15.41 -1.37 -16.92
CA ARG A 106 -15.95 -0.24 -17.69
C ARG A 106 -15.21 1.06 -17.43
N TYR A 107 -15.13 1.89 -18.46
CA TYR A 107 -14.66 3.26 -18.33
C TYR A 107 -15.57 4.03 -17.36
N ARG A 108 -15.02 4.46 -16.22
CA ARG A 108 -15.66 5.43 -15.32
C ARG A 108 -14.78 6.68 -15.30
N PRO A 109 -15.31 7.87 -15.66
CA PRO A 109 -14.58 9.11 -15.43
C PRO A 109 -14.33 9.24 -13.92
N SER A 110 -13.06 9.43 -13.54
CA SER A 110 -12.63 9.49 -12.15
C SER A 110 -13.43 10.54 -11.36
N SER A 111 -14.02 10.15 -10.23
CA SER A 111 -14.76 11.04 -9.32
C SER A 111 -13.92 12.22 -8.85
N VAL A 112 -12.59 12.05 -8.80
CA VAL A 112 -11.61 13.07 -8.45
C VAL A 112 -11.53 14.15 -9.54
N ASN A 113 -11.61 13.77 -10.82
CA ASN A 113 -11.64 14.73 -11.95
C ASN A 113 -12.95 15.51 -12.02
N ARG A 114 -14.09 14.96 -11.56
CA ARG A 114 -15.33 15.76 -11.42
C ARG A 114 -15.20 16.84 -10.36
N VAL A 115 -14.56 16.53 -9.24
CA VAL A 115 -14.33 17.48 -8.15
C VAL A 115 -13.29 18.53 -8.56
N LEU A 116 -12.18 18.13 -9.18
CA LEU A 116 -11.17 19.07 -9.72
C LEU A 116 -11.70 19.91 -10.87
N GLY A 117 -12.59 19.37 -11.71
CA GLY A 117 -13.30 20.10 -12.75
C GLY A 117 -14.26 21.15 -12.19
N TRP A 118 -14.96 20.85 -11.09
CA TRP A 118 -15.80 21.84 -10.40
C TRP A 118 -14.99 23.00 -9.80
N ILE A 119 -13.73 22.76 -9.45
CA ILE A 119 -12.82 23.76 -8.86
C ILE A 119 -11.92 24.42 -9.94
N GLY A 120 -12.17 24.16 -11.24
CA GLY A 120 -11.46 24.81 -12.35
C GLY A 120 -9.98 24.41 -12.49
N LEU A 121 -9.57 23.28 -11.92
CA LEU A 121 -8.17 22.82 -11.83
C LEU A 121 -7.96 21.43 -12.46
N SER A 122 -8.72 21.07 -13.49
CA SER A 122 -8.49 19.79 -14.19
C SER A 122 -7.36 19.92 -15.23
N PRO A 123 -6.26 19.15 -15.12
CA PRO A 123 -5.15 19.21 -16.07
C PRO A 123 -5.35 18.33 -17.32
N VAL A 124 -6.48 17.63 -17.46
CA VAL A 124 -6.71 16.67 -18.56
C VAL A 124 -8.09 16.91 -19.16
N ALA A 125 -8.12 17.29 -20.43
CA ALA A 125 -9.31 17.20 -21.28
C ALA A 125 -9.61 15.71 -21.50
N ASP A 126 -10.79 15.26 -21.09
CA ASP A 126 -11.25 13.89 -21.27
C ASP A 126 -11.68 13.71 -22.75
N PRO A 127 -10.98 12.92 -23.59
CA PRO A 127 -11.25 12.82 -25.03
C PRO A 127 -12.68 12.37 -25.36
N LEU A 128 -13.37 11.78 -24.39
CA LEU A 128 -14.74 11.28 -24.50
C LEU A 128 -15.81 12.34 -24.27
N LEU A 129 -15.44 13.58 -23.89
CA LEU A 129 -16.37 14.70 -23.71
C LEU A 129 -16.51 15.59 -24.96
N ASP A 130 -15.55 15.55 -25.89
CA ASP A 130 -15.48 16.49 -27.03
C ASP A 130 -15.64 15.85 -28.43
N GLY A 131 -15.78 14.53 -28.54
CA GLY A 131 -15.89 13.83 -29.84
C GLY A 131 -17.34 13.50 -30.25
N GLU A 132 -17.85 14.12 -31.31
CA GLU A 132 -19.15 13.79 -31.95
C GLU A 132 -19.12 12.44 -32.72
N ASP A 133 -17.95 11.85 -32.95
CA ASP A 133 -17.79 10.61 -33.72
C ASP A 133 -17.92 9.35 -32.86
N GLY A 134 -18.99 8.58 -33.08
CA GLY A 134 -19.28 7.34 -32.36
C GLY A 134 -18.23 6.23 -32.51
N GLU A 135 -17.37 6.27 -33.52
CA GLU A 135 -16.28 5.29 -33.71
C GLU A 135 -15.06 5.58 -32.83
N LEU A 136 -14.62 6.85 -32.74
CA LEU A 136 -13.53 7.27 -31.85
C LEU A 136 -13.87 7.00 -30.38
N ARG A 137 -15.15 7.19 -30.02
CA ARG A 137 -15.67 6.87 -28.68
C ARG A 137 -15.57 5.38 -28.36
N ARG A 138 -15.96 4.50 -29.29
CA ARG A 138 -15.87 3.04 -29.12
C ARG A 138 -14.42 2.57 -29.00
N GLU A 139 -13.51 3.16 -29.75
CA GLU A 139 -12.08 2.82 -29.70
C GLU A 139 -11.43 3.27 -28.37
N ALA A 140 -11.79 4.47 -27.90
CA ALA A 140 -11.35 4.96 -26.58
C ALA A 140 -11.93 4.11 -25.43
N GLU A 141 -13.19 3.70 -25.51
CA GLU A 141 -13.81 2.77 -24.55
C GLU A 141 -13.09 1.41 -24.54
N ARG A 142 -12.79 0.84 -25.72
CA ARG A 142 -12.03 -0.42 -25.84
C ARG A 142 -10.64 -0.30 -25.24
N THR A 143 -9.91 0.76 -25.59
CA THR A 143 -8.56 1.04 -25.07
C THR A 143 -8.56 1.17 -23.55
N ALA A 144 -9.55 1.87 -22.99
CA ALA A 144 -9.69 2.02 -21.55
C ALA A 144 -9.97 0.69 -20.83
N VAL A 145 -10.82 -0.18 -21.41
CA VAL A 145 -11.11 -1.51 -20.85
C VAL A 145 -9.86 -2.40 -20.90
N VAL A 146 -9.11 -2.39 -22.01
CA VAL A 146 -7.83 -3.10 -22.12
C VAL A 146 -6.84 -2.61 -21.07
N GLN A 147 -6.75 -1.29 -20.86
CA GLN A 147 -5.85 -0.72 -19.85
C GLN A 147 -6.28 -1.07 -18.42
N ASN A 148 -7.58 -1.06 -18.12
CA ASN A 148 -8.12 -1.47 -16.82
C ASN A 148 -7.85 -2.95 -16.54
N LEU A 149 -8.07 -3.82 -17.54
CA LEU A 149 -7.74 -5.24 -17.43
C LEU A 149 -6.23 -5.45 -17.26
N SER A 150 -5.41 -4.75 -18.04
CA SER A 150 -3.94 -4.79 -17.93
C SER A 150 -3.46 -4.39 -16.53
N ARG A 151 -4.06 -3.36 -15.90
CA ARG A 151 -3.75 -2.95 -14.51
C ARG A 151 -4.20 -3.98 -13.48
N ALA A 152 -5.31 -4.68 -13.73
CA ALA A 152 -5.80 -5.75 -12.87
C ALA A 152 -5.01 -7.07 -13.03
N LEU A 153 -4.14 -7.15 -14.05
CA LEU A 153 -3.31 -8.32 -14.33
C LEU A 153 -1.87 -8.09 -13.88
N ASN A 154 -1.32 -9.09 -13.22
CA ASN A 154 0.07 -9.14 -12.85
C ASN A 154 0.68 -10.42 -13.43
N ILE A 155 1.32 -10.27 -14.60
CA ILE A 155 1.99 -11.38 -15.30
C ILE A 155 3.48 -11.26 -15.05
N ARG A 156 4.08 -12.27 -14.40
CA ARG A 156 5.51 -12.30 -14.06
C ARG A 156 6.08 -13.70 -14.24
N ARG A 157 7.39 -13.77 -14.46
CA ARG A 157 8.15 -15.02 -14.38
C ARG A 157 8.40 -15.40 -12.92
N GLN A 158 8.31 -16.68 -12.59
CA GLN A 158 8.61 -17.19 -11.26
C GLN A 158 10.11 -17.48 -11.10
N GLY A 159 10.89 -16.49 -10.65
CA GLY A 159 12.33 -16.62 -10.43
C GLY A 159 13.10 -16.89 -11.73
N ILE A 160 13.95 -17.92 -11.75
CA ILE A 160 14.75 -18.35 -12.92
C ILE A 160 14.03 -19.48 -13.69
N THR A 161 12.81 -19.85 -13.32
CA THR A 161 12.09 -20.95 -13.97
C THR A 161 11.43 -20.50 -15.28
N SER A 162 11.08 -21.44 -16.15
CA SER A 162 10.25 -21.18 -17.34
C SER A 162 8.74 -21.13 -17.03
N ILE A 163 8.38 -20.85 -15.77
CA ILE A 163 6.99 -20.74 -15.31
C ILE A 163 6.60 -19.26 -15.29
N LEU A 164 5.51 -18.97 -16.00
CA LEU A 164 4.81 -17.70 -16.02
C LEU A 164 3.64 -17.76 -15.03
N SER A 165 3.65 -16.89 -14.03
CA SER A 165 2.53 -16.68 -13.13
C SER A 165 1.65 -15.55 -13.66
N ILE A 166 0.39 -15.87 -13.97
CA ILE A 166 -0.63 -14.93 -14.43
C ILE A 166 -1.61 -14.73 -13.28
N SER A 167 -1.50 -13.61 -12.57
CA SER A 167 -2.39 -13.27 -11.47
C SER A 167 -3.40 -12.21 -11.93
N ALA A 168 -4.68 -12.40 -11.62
CA ALA A 168 -5.73 -11.41 -11.87
C ALA A 168 -6.36 -10.95 -10.56
N GLU A 169 -6.59 -9.64 -10.44
CA GLU A 169 -7.24 -9.00 -9.30
C GLU A 169 -8.67 -8.59 -9.65
N SER A 170 -9.64 -8.97 -8.82
CA SER A 170 -11.04 -8.54 -8.98
C SER A 170 -11.75 -8.44 -7.63
N ARG A 171 -12.83 -7.65 -7.57
CA ARG A 171 -13.75 -7.56 -6.42
C ARG A 171 -14.43 -8.89 -6.10
N SER A 172 -14.55 -9.80 -7.07
CA SER A 172 -15.13 -11.13 -6.87
C SER A 172 -14.05 -12.21 -6.99
N PRO A 173 -14.00 -13.17 -6.04
CA PRO A 173 -13.04 -14.28 -6.10
C PRO A 173 -13.26 -15.18 -7.33
N GLU A 174 -14.50 -15.38 -7.76
CA GLU A 174 -14.84 -16.17 -8.95
C GLU A 174 -14.37 -15.49 -10.23
N LYS A 175 -14.57 -14.16 -10.33
CA LYS A 175 -14.13 -13.38 -11.49
C LYS A 175 -12.60 -13.36 -11.59
N ALA A 176 -11.89 -13.17 -10.47
CA ALA A 176 -10.43 -13.21 -10.46
C ALA A 176 -9.89 -14.55 -11.02
N ALA A 177 -10.43 -15.68 -10.55
CA ALA A 177 -10.03 -17.00 -11.06
C ALA A 177 -10.38 -17.19 -12.54
N THR A 178 -11.56 -16.73 -12.96
CA THR A 178 -12.03 -16.82 -14.35
C THR A 178 -11.15 -16.00 -15.29
N ILE A 179 -10.81 -14.77 -14.92
CA ILE A 179 -9.95 -13.89 -15.72
C ILE A 179 -8.54 -14.47 -15.84
N ALA A 180 -7.92 -14.89 -14.72
CA ALA A 180 -6.58 -15.47 -14.76
C ALA A 180 -6.52 -16.74 -15.64
N ASN A 181 -7.51 -17.62 -15.52
CA ASN A 181 -7.63 -18.81 -16.36
C ASN A 181 -7.86 -18.47 -17.83
N ALA A 182 -8.74 -17.50 -18.13
CA ALA A 182 -9.03 -17.09 -19.49
C ALA A 182 -7.80 -16.49 -20.18
N VAL A 183 -7.03 -15.64 -19.49
CA VAL A 183 -5.79 -15.07 -20.02
C VAL A 183 -4.76 -16.17 -20.29
N ALA A 184 -4.59 -17.14 -19.38
CA ALA A 184 -3.68 -18.25 -19.58
C ALA A 184 -4.07 -19.14 -20.78
N GLU A 185 -5.35 -19.47 -20.91
CA GLU A 185 -5.88 -20.25 -22.04
C GLU A 185 -5.75 -19.48 -23.37
N GLU A 186 -6.07 -18.18 -23.36
CA GLU A 186 -6.02 -17.35 -24.56
C GLU A 186 -4.59 -17.10 -25.04
N TYR A 187 -3.63 -16.92 -24.12
CA TYR A 187 -2.22 -16.84 -24.45
C TYR A 187 -1.71 -18.11 -25.17
N ILE A 188 -2.07 -19.29 -24.66
CA ILE A 188 -1.72 -20.58 -25.29
C ILE A 188 -2.36 -20.69 -26.68
N ALA A 189 -3.65 -20.32 -26.80
CA ALA A 189 -4.36 -20.35 -28.07
C ALA A 189 -3.79 -19.35 -29.09
N PHE A 190 -3.40 -18.15 -28.65
CA PHE A 190 -2.77 -17.12 -29.46
C PHE A 190 -1.41 -17.59 -30.00
N GLN A 191 -0.58 -18.21 -29.15
CA GLN A 191 0.71 -18.77 -29.56
C GLN A 191 0.54 -19.87 -30.62
N ALA A 192 -0.41 -20.78 -30.41
CA ALA A 192 -0.77 -21.83 -31.37
C ALA A 192 -1.21 -21.25 -32.73
N ARG A 193 -2.10 -20.24 -32.73
CA ARG A 193 -2.58 -19.57 -33.95
C ARG A 193 -1.47 -18.81 -34.67
N ASN A 194 -0.60 -18.09 -33.96
CA ASN A 194 0.51 -17.37 -34.57
C ASN A 194 1.53 -18.31 -35.21
N LYS A 195 1.83 -19.43 -34.56
CA LYS A 195 2.71 -20.47 -35.12
C LYS A 195 2.10 -21.11 -36.36
N ALA A 196 0.81 -21.47 -36.31
CA ALA A 196 0.10 -22.03 -37.44
C ALA A 196 0.03 -21.07 -38.64
N THR A 197 -0.27 -19.80 -38.40
CA THR A 197 -0.32 -18.78 -39.47
C THR A 197 1.06 -18.50 -40.06
N THR A 198 2.12 -18.51 -39.26
CA THR A 198 3.50 -18.35 -39.73
C THR A 198 3.92 -19.54 -40.58
N ALA A 199 3.64 -20.77 -40.12
CA ALA A 199 3.90 -22.00 -40.88
C ALA A 199 3.10 -22.04 -42.19
N ALA A 200 1.81 -21.62 -42.17
CA ALA A 200 0.98 -21.54 -43.37
C ALA A 200 1.50 -20.51 -44.38
N LYS A 201 1.97 -19.34 -43.93
CA LYS A 201 2.61 -18.35 -44.80
C LYS A 201 3.87 -18.91 -45.45
N ALA A 202 4.74 -19.57 -44.67
CA ALA A 202 5.94 -20.22 -45.19
C ALA A 202 5.60 -21.35 -46.19
N ALA A 203 4.61 -22.18 -45.88
CA ALA A 203 4.14 -23.24 -46.77
C ALA A 203 3.63 -22.68 -48.11
N ARG A 204 2.84 -21.58 -48.09
CA ARG A 204 2.39 -20.92 -49.33
C ARG A 204 3.57 -20.44 -50.19
N LEU A 205 4.61 -19.89 -49.58
CA LEU A 205 5.82 -19.45 -50.31
C LEU A 205 6.59 -20.64 -50.91
N LEU A 206 6.75 -21.73 -50.17
CA LEU A 206 7.39 -22.94 -50.70
C LEU A 206 6.54 -23.62 -51.78
N SER A 207 5.21 -23.63 -51.66
CA SER A 207 4.31 -24.21 -52.67
C SER A 207 4.51 -23.55 -54.04
N ALA A 208 4.53 -22.22 -54.09
CA ALA A 208 4.81 -21.49 -55.33
C ALA A 208 6.21 -21.81 -55.88
N ARG A 209 7.19 -22.05 -55.01
CA ARG A 209 8.55 -22.46 -55.42
C ARG A 209 8.58 -23.87 -55.99
N VAL A 210 7.83 -24.82 -55.40
CA VAL A 210 7.70 -26.21 -55.88
C VAL A 210 7.06 -26.25 -57.26
N GLU A 211 6.02 -25.45 -57.51
CA GLU A 211 5.39 -25.33 -58.84
C GLU A 211 6.39 -24.82 -59.88
N ALA A 212 7.15 -23.77 -59.56
CA ALA A 212 8.19 -23.23 -60.44
C ALA A 212 9.32 -24.25 -60.71
N MET A 213 9.75 -24.99 -59.69
CA MET A 213 10.76 -26.06 -59.83
C MET A 213 10.27 -27.21 -60.71
N SER A 214 9.00 -27.61 -60.58
CA SER A 214 8.38 -28.64 -61.42
C SER A 214 8.39 -28.26 -62.91
N ALA A 215 8.07 -26.99 -63.23
CA ALA A 215 8.18 -26.47 -64.59
C ALA A 215 9.63 -26.45 -65.10
N GLY A 216 10.59 -26.08 -64.25
CA GLY A 216 12.02 -26.09 -64.58
C GLY A 216 12.57 -27.49 -64.85
N ILE A 217 12.19 -28.49 -64.04
CA ILE A 217 12.56 -29.90 -64.23
C ILE A 217 12.09 -30.38 -65.61
N ARG A 218 10.83 -30.12 -65.98
CA ARG A 218 10.30 -30.49 -67.31
C ARG A 218 11.12 -29.88 -68.43
N GLN A 219 11.54 -28.62 -68.30
CA GLN A 219 12.36 -27.98 -69.33
C GLN A 219 13.75 -28.64 -69.48
N VAL A 220 14.38 -29.04 -68.37
CA VAL A 220 15.68 -29.75 -68.42
C VAL A 220 15.52 -31.16 -68.96
N GLU A 221 14.45 -31.87 -68.57
CA GLU A 221 14.09 -33.20 -69.08
C GLU A 221 13.78 -33.15 -70.58
N ASP A 222 13.02 -32.16 -71.06
CA ASP A 222 12.72 -31.96 -72.48
C ASP A 222 14.00 -31.71 -73.30
N ARG A 223 14.95 -30.92 -72.76
CA ARG A 223 16.26 -30.69 -73.43
C ARG A 223 17.09 -31.96 -73.49
N LEU A 224 17.13 -32.72 -72.40
CA LEU A 224 17.80 -34.02 -72.34
C LEU A 224 17.18 -34.99 -73.36
N ASP A 225 15.86 -34.98 -73.48
CA ASP A 225 15.11 -35.82 -74.42
C ASP A 225 15.34 -35.47 -75.87
N LEU A 226 15.33 -34.18 -76.21
CA LEU A 226 15.69 -33.69 -77.54
C LEU A 226 17.16 -34.00 -77.87
N PHE A 227 18.05 -33.89 -76.89
CA PHE A 227 19.45 -34.28 -77.05
C PHE A 227 19.56 -35.77 -77.39
N ILE A 228 18.95 -36.66 -76.59
CA ILE A 228 18.95 -38.11 -76.80
C ILE A 228 18.36 -38.48 -78.18
N ALA A 229 17.23 -37.88 -78.55
CA ALA A 229 16.60 -38.13 -79.86
C ALA A 229 17.52 -37.71 -81.01
N SER A 230 18.11 -36.51 -80.92
CA SER A 230 18.99 -35.99 -81.97
C SER A 230 20.34 -36.70 -82.04
N ALA A 231 20.84 -37.24 -80.93
CA ALA A 231 22.04 -38.07 -80.87
C ALA A 231 21.78 -39.45 -81.49
N ALA A 232 20.62 -40.05 -81.21
CA ALA A 232 20.19 -41.30 -81.83
C ALA A 232 20.07 -41.13 -83.35
N GLU A 233 19.42 -40.08 -83.85
CA GLU A 233 19.25 -39.83 -85.29
C GLU A 233 20.56 -39.52 -86.02
N ARG A 234 21.50 -38.81 -85.38
CA ARG A 234 22.77 -38.39 -86.04
C ARG A 234 23.88 -39.43 -86.00
N TYR A 235 23.92 -40.26 -84.95
CA TYR A 235 25.06 -41.15 -84.68
C TYR A 235 24.69 -42.63 -84.53
N GLY A 236 23.39 -42.96 -84.43
CA GLY A 236 22.92 -44.33 -84.27
C GLY A 236 22.73 -45.08 -85.59
N SER A 237 22.96 -46.40 -85.59
CA SER A 237 22.45 -47.29 -86.64
C SER A 237 20.94 -47.47 -86.49
N GLY A 238 20.19 -47.72 -87.58
CA GLY A 238 18.73 -47.79 -87.53
C GLY A 238 18.15 -48.79 -86.51
N GLU A 239 18.90 -49.85 -86.19
CA GLU A 239 18.56 -50.84 -85.16
C GLU A 239 18.75 -50.30 -83.73
N VAL A 240 19.85 -49.58 -83.48
CA VAL A 240 20.13 -48.96 -82.17
C VAL A 240 19.14 -47.82 -81.90
N VAL A 241 18.76 -47.04 -82.92
CA VAL A 241 17.73 -45.99 -82.80
C VAL A 241 16.37 -46.59 -82.42
N ALA A 242 15.97 -47.69 -83.06
CA ALA A 242 14.72 -48.38 -82.72
C ALA A 242 14.74 -48.92 -81.28
N ARG A 243 15.87 -49.46 -80.82
CA ARG A 243 16.06 -49.98 -79.45
C ARG A 243 16.06 -48.88 -78.39
N VAL A 244 16.71 -47.76 -78.63
CA VAL A 244 16.69 -46.59 -77.73
C VAL A 244 15.27 -46.03 -77.62
N LYS A 245 14.54 -45.95 -78.74
CA LYS A 245 13.14 -45.50 -78.76
C LYS A 245 12.20 -46.46 -78.02
N SER A 246 12.38 -47.77 -78.16
CA SER A 246 11.56 -48.76 -77.44
C SER A 246 11.86 -48.77 -75.94
N LEU A 247 13.14 -48.73 -75.56
CA LEU A 247 13.56 -48.66 -74.15
C LEU A 247 13.08 -47.36 -73.49
N LYS A 248 13.10 -46.24 -74.21
CA LYS A 248 12.53 -44.98 -73.72
C LYS A 248 11.02 -45.07 -73.51
N ALA A 249 10.28 -45.61 -74.48
CA ALA A 249 8.83 -45.80 -74.34
C ALA A 249 8.49 -46.76 -73.19
N GLU A 250 9.31 -47.78 -72.95
CA GLU A 250 9.18 -48.66 -71.78
C GLU A 250 9.53 -47.95 -70.48
N LEU A 251 10.58 -47.12 -70.45
CA LEU A 251 10.98 -46.33 -69.29
C LEU A 251 9.91 -45.30 -68.92
N GLU A 252 9.27 -44.64 -69.89
CA GLU A 252 8.15 -43.72 -69.65
C GLU A 252 6.92 -44.47 -69.09
N ARG A 253 6.59 -45.64 -69.63
CA ARG A 253 5.50 -46.47 -69.09
C ARG A 253 5.81 -46.98 -67.68
N ALA A 254 7.02 -47.43 -67.44
CA ALA A 254 7.47 -47.88 -66.12
C ALA A 254 7.52 -46.72 -65.12
N GLY A 255 7.99 -45.54 -65.56
CA GLY A 255 8.04 -44.32 -64.75
C GLY A 255 6.66 -43.82 -64.38
N THR A 256 5.72 -43.76 -65.32
CA THR A 256 4.31 -43.40 -65.04
C THR A 256 3.63 -44.41 -64.12
N GLY A 257 3.94 -45.71 -64.26
CA GLY A 257 3.51 -46.74 -63.32
C GLY A 257 4.08 -46.56 -61.92
N ALA A 258 5.39 -46.27 -61.80
CA ALA A 258 6.06 -46.02 -60.53
C ALA A 258 5.52 -44.74 -59.84
N GLU A 259 5.31 -43.65 -60.59
CA GLU A 259 4.71 -42.42 -60.05
C GLU A 259 3.27 -42.65 -59.56
N ARG A 260 2.49 -43.46 -60.27
CA ARG A 260 1.15 -43.87 -59.81
C ARG A 260 1.21 -44.64 -58.49
N LEU A 261 2.10 -45.63 -58.39
CA LEU A 261 2.28 -46.42 -57.16
C LEU A 261 2.82 -45.56 -56.00
N ARG A 262 3.71 -44.61 -56.27
CA ARG A 262 4.18 -43.63 -55.28
C ARG A 262 3.05 -42.73 -54.81
N ALA A 263 2.17 -42.28 -55.71
CA ALA A 263 1.00 -41.48 -55.35
C ALA A 263 0.01 -42.30 -54.49
N GLU A 264 -0.25 -43.56 -54.88
CA GLU A 264 -1.11 -44.48 -54.12
C GLU A 264 -0.51 -44.78 -52.73
N ALA A 265 0.81 -45.03 -52.63
CA ALA A 265 1.49 -45.26 -51.36
C ALA A 265 1.57 -44.01 -50.47
N ALA A 266 1.81 -42.84 -51.05
CA ALA A 266 1.80 -41.57 -50.33
C ALA A 266 0.40 -41.24 -49.78
N SER A 267 -0.65 -41.58 -50.53
CA SER A 267 -2.03 -41.42 -50.07
C SER A 267 -2.30 -42.26 -48.82
N LEU A 268 -1.82 -43.51 -48.74
CA LEU A 268 -1.98 -44.37 -47.57
C LEU A 268 -1.13 -43.92 -46.37
N ALA A 269 0.12 -43.50 -46.61
CA ALA A 269 1.04 -43.07 -45.55
C ALA A 269 0.56 -41.79 -44.83
N GLY A 270 -0.09 -40.86 -45.55
CA GLY A 270 -0.70 -39.67 -44.96
C GLY A 270 -1.92 -39.98 -44.08
N LEU A 271 -2.57 -41.13 -44.28
CA LEU A 271 -3.86 -41.49 -43.70
C LEU A 271 -3.75 -42.43 -42.48
N SER A 272 -2.66 -43.20 -42.37
CA SER A 272 -2.37 -44.05 -41.19
C SER A 272 -2.21 -43.25 -39.87
N ARG A 273 -2.11 -41.92 -39.91
CA ARG A 273 -2.05 -41.06 -38.71
C ARG A 273 -3.40 -40.49 -38.27
N SER A 274 -4.43 -40.53 -39.11
CA SER A 274 -5.77 -39.96 -38.83
C SER A 274 -6.84 -41.03 -38.53
N GLY A 275 -6.45 -42.31 -38.51
CA GLY A 275 -7.37 -43.44 -38.42
C GLY A 275 -8.18 -43.65 -39.71
N LEU A 276 -8.83 -44.81 -39.82
CA LEU A 276 -9.55 -45.30 -41.02
C LEU A 276 -10.70 -44.40 -41.51
N LYS A 277 -11.04 -43.32 -40.80
CA LYS A 277 -12.12 -42.38 -41.14
C LYS A 277 -11.78 -41.42 -42.29
N GLY A 278 -10.50 -41.24 -42.61
CA GLY A 278 -10.06 -40.36 -43.71
C GLY A 278 -9.71 -41.09 -45.00
N VAL A 279 -9.77 -42.43 -45.03
CA VAL A 279 -9.26 -43.17 -46.17
C VAL A 279 -10.28 -43.13 -47.29
N ASN A 280 -9.86 -42.77 -48.51
CA ASN A 280 -10.75 -42.76 -49.68
C ASN A 280 -11.34 -44.17 -49.84
N PRO A 281 -12.65 -44.37 -49.64
CA PRO A 281 -13.24 -45.70 -49.55
C PRO A 281 -13.07 -46.53 -50.82
N GLU A 282 -12.75 -45.92 -51.96
CA GLU A 282 -12.39 -46.63 -53.20
C GLU A 282 -11.03 -47.35 -53.12
N LEU A 283 -10.04 -46.76 -52.43
CA LEU A 283 -8.68 -47.31 -52.33
C LEU A 283 -8.55 -48.46 -51.32
N LEU A 284 -9.42 -48.55 -50.32
CA LEU A 284 -9.46 -49.76 -49.46
C LEU A 284 -10.49 -50.78 -49.90
N ARG A 285 -11.38 -50.41 -50.84
CA ARG A 285 -12.26 -51.36 -51.52
C ARG A 285 -11.53 -52.20 -52.56
N SER A 286 -10.36 -51.76 -53.03
CA SER A 286 -9.51 -52.55 -53.91
C SER A 286 -8.91 -53.77 -53.18
N ASP A 287 -8.76 -53.70 -51.84
CA ASP A 287 -8.39 -54.82 -51.00
C ASP A 287 -9.64 -55.52 -50.44
N GLY A 288 -9.89 -56.74 -50.90
CA GLY A 288 -11.07 -57.52 -50.53
C GLY A 288 -11.20 -57.83 -49.04
N ASP A 289 -10.10 -57.80 -48.28
CA ASP A 289 -10.13 -58.09 -46.83
C ASP A 289 -10.48 -56.84 -46.01
N ILE A 290 -9.95 -55.67 -46.39
CA ILE A 290 -10.28 -54.41 -45.72
C ILE A 290 -11.74 -54.02 -46.02
N ALA A 291 -12.21 -54.23 -47.25
CA ALA A 291 -13.59 -53.98 -47.64
C ALA A 291 -14.61 -54.77 -46.78
N LYS A 292 -14.30 -56.03 -46.45
CA LYS A 292 -15.15 -56.88 -45.59
C LYS A 292 -15.20 -56.36 -44.16
N LEU A 293 -14.04 -56.08 -43.57
CA LEU A 293 -13.95 -55.57 -42.19
C LEU A 293 -14.62 -54.20 -42.04
N MET A 294 -14.56 -53.34 -43.06
CA MET A 294 -15.28 -52.05 -43.07
C MET A 294 -16.80 -52.22 -43.13
N ALA A 295 -17.28 -53.19 -43.91
CA ALA A 295 -18.71 -53.50 -43.98
C ALA A 295 -19.23 -54.02 -42.63
N GLU A 296 -18.49 -54.92 -41.98
CA GLU A 296 -18.83 -55.41 -40.63
C GLU A 296 -18.83 -54.28 -39.59
N ARG A 297 -17.86 -53.35 -39.66
CA ARG A 297 -17.79 -52.18 -38.77
C ARG A 297 -19.01 -51.28 -38.95
N GLN A 298 -19.40 -51.01 -40.20
CA GLN A 298 -20.57 -50.18 -40.50
C GLN A 298 -21.88 -50.81 -40.00
N GLU A 299 -22.01 -52.14 -40.09
CA GLU A 299 -23.15 -52.87 -39.53
C GLU A 299 -23.21 -52.75 -38.00
N GLN A 300 -22.06 -52.82 -37.32
CA GLN A 300 -21.97 -52.64 -35.87
C GLN A 300 -22.24 -51.19 -35.45
N GLU A 301 -21.80 -50.19 -36.21
CA GLU A 301 -22.14 -48.77 -35.98
C GLU A 301 -23.64 -48.50 -36.19
N ALA A 302 -24.25 -49.09 -37.23
CA ALA A 302 -25.69 -49.00 -37.45
C ALA A 302 -26.49 -49.67 -36.32
N THR A 303 -25.94 -50.74 -35.74
CA THR A 303 -26.51 -51.41 -34.56
C THR A 303 -26.37 -50.53 -33.31
N LEU A 304 -25.22 -49.86 -33.13
CA LEU A 304 -24.98 -48.91 -32.04
C LEU A 304 -25.96 -47.73 -32.09
N GLY A 305 -26.27 -47.20 -33.28
CA GLY A 305 -27.22 -46.10 -33.47
C GLY A 305 -28.68 -46.45 -33.18
N LYS A 306 -29.03 -47.76 -33.15
CA LYS A 306 -30.38 -48.26 -32.83
C LYS A 306 -30.58 -48.57 -31.34
N LEU A 307 -29.52 -48.61 -30.54
CA LEU A 307 -29.57 -48.95 -29.11
C LEU A 307 -29.98 -47.74 -28.26
N GLN A 308 -30.87 -47.94 -27.28
CA GLN A 308 -31.31 -46.89 -26.37
C GLN A 308 -30.36 -46.73 -25.16
N PRO A 309 -30.28 -45.53 -24.51
CA PRO A 309 -29.34 -45.26 -23.40
C PRO A 309 -29.47 -46.16 -22.15
N ASN A 310 -30.60 -46.87 -22.03
CA ASN A 310 -30.91 -47.82 -20.96
C ASN A 310 -30.27 -49.21 -21.16
N GLU A 311 -29.79 -49.55 -22.37
CA GLU A 311 -29.19 -50.86 -22.70
C GLU A 311 -27.67 -50.90 -22.49
N LYS A 312 -27.19 -50.50 -21.31
CA LYS A 312 -25.75 -50.33 -21.00
C LYS A 312 -24.86 -51.55 -21.32
N SER A 313 -25.35 -52.77 -21.10
CA SER A 313 -24.59 -54.01 -21.36
C SER A 313 -24.34 -54.22 -22.86
N LYS A 314 -25.38 -54.07 -23.70
CA LYS A 314 -25.28 -54.17 -25.16
C LYS A 314 -24.43 -53.04 -25.74
N LEU A 315 -24.61 -51.81 -25.24
CA LEU A 315 -23.76 -50.66 -25.61
C LEU A 315 -22.28 -50.92 -25.34
N THR A 316 -21.95 -51.52 -24.19
CA THR A 316 -20.55 -51.83 -23.83
C THR A 316 -20.00 -52.95 -24.70
N ALA A 317 -20.80 -54.00 -24.98
CA ALA A 317 -20.41 -55.10 -25.87
C ALA A 317 -20.17 -54.63 -27.31
N THR A 318 -21.07 -53.82 -27.89
CA THR A 318 -20.92 -53.26 -29.23
C THR A 318 -19.73 -52.30 -29.33
N ARG A 319 -19.49 -51.47 -28.30
CA ARG A 319 -18.28 -50.62 -28.25
C ARG A 319 -17.00 -51.44 -28.19
N LYS A 320 -16.99 -52.54 -27.44
CA LYS A 320 -15.83 -53.46 -27.39
C LYS A 320 -15.61 -54.11 -28.75
N ARG A 321 -16.68 -54.57 -29.42
CA ARG A 321 -16.58 -55.18 -30.74
C ARG A 321 -16.10 -54.19 -31.80
N LEU A 322 -16.58 -52.94 -31.76
CA LEU A 322 -16.07 -51.87 -32.62
C LEU A 322 -14.58 -51.61 -32.40
N ALA A 323 -14.12 -51.59 -31.14
CA ALA A 323 -12.69 -51.45 -30.83
C ALA A 323 -11.84 -52.64 -31.29
N GLU A 324 -12.38 -53.86 -31.29
CA GLU A 324 -11.73 -55.04 -31.87
C GLU A 324 -11.63 -54.93 -33.40
N LEU A 325 -12.72 -54.55 -34.08
CA LEU A 325 -12.72 -54.32 -35.53
C LEU A 325 -11.79 -53.18 -35.95
N ASP A 326 -11.70 -52.11 -35.16
CA ASP A 326 -10.77 -51.01 -35.43
C ASP A 326 -9.31 -51.51 -35.40
N ARG A 327 -8.95 -52.39 -34.45
CA ARG A 327 -7.61 -53.01 -34.40
C ARG A 327 -7.34 -53.95 -35.58
N ASP A 328 -8.33 -54.76 -35.95
CA ASP A 328 -8.20 -55.70 -37.07
C ASP A 328 -8.05 -54.94 -38.40
N LEU A 329 -8.78 -53.83 -38.57
CA LEU A 329 -8.64 -52.93 -39.70
C LEU A 329 -7.28 -52.24 -39.74
N ASP A 330 -6.75 -51.77 -38.60
CA ASP A 330 -5.41 -51.18 -38.55
C ASP A 330 -4.33 -52.20 -38.95
N ALA A 331 -4.46 -53.45 -38.49
CA ALA A 331 -3.55 -54.53 -38.86
C ALA A 331 -3.66 -54.89 -40.36
N ALA A 332 -4.87 -54.90 -40.92
CA ALA A 332 -5.08 -55.14 -42.35
C ALA A 332 -4.55 -53.99 -43.22
N ALA A 333 -4.77 -52.75 -42.82
CA ALA A 333 -4.22 -51.57 -43.47
C ALA A 333 -2.69 -51.56 -43.44
N GLY A 334 -2.06 -51.99 -42.34
CA GLY A 334 -0.61 -52.13 -42.25
C GLY A 334 -0.04 -53.17 -43.23
N ARG A 335 -0.73 -54.32 -43.40
CA ARG A 335 -0.33 -55.34 -44.40
C ARG A 335 -0.50 -54.83 -45.83
N PHE A 336 -1.59 -54.11 -46.11
CA PHE A 336 -1.83 -53.51 -47.42
C PHE A 336 -0.77 -52.45 -47.76
N ALA A 337 -0.45 -51.56 -46.81
CA ALA A 337 0.62 -50.58 -46.96
C ALA A 337 1.99 -51.25 -47.20
N GLY A 338 2.27 -52.37 -46.52
CA GLY A 338 3.48 -53.17 -46.75
C GLY A 338 3.55 -53.72 -48.17
N ARG A 339 2.49 -54.36 -48.67
CA ARG A 339 2.44 -54.87 -50.05
C ARG A 339 2.62 -53.77 -51.08
N LEU A 340 1.97 -52.63 -50.89
CA LEU A 340 2.09 -51.51 -51.82
C LEU A 340 3.49 -50.89 -51.80
N ALA A 341 4.16 -50.87 -50.63
CA ALA A 341 5.55 -50.43 -50.53
C ALA A 341 6.51 -51.36 -51.28
N GLU A 342 6.27 -52.67 -51.24
CA GLU A 342 7.02 -53.67 -52.00
C GLU A 342 6.79 -53.54 -53.51
N GLU A 343 5.54 -53.32 -53.95
CA GLU A 343 5.21 -53.05 -55.36
C GLU A 343 5.86 -51.77 -55.87
N ARG A 344 5.87 -50.71 -55.05
CA ARG A 344 6.62 -49.48 -55.35
C ARG A 344 8.11 -49.75 -55.48
N ASP A 345 8.72 -50.49 -54.55
CA ASP A 345 10.17 -50.81 -54.62
C ASP A 345 10.51 -51.68 -55.84
N ALA A 346 9.61 -52.58 -56.24
CA ALA A 346 9.75 -53.34 -57.48
C ALA A 346 9.68 -52.44 -58.72
N ALA A 347 8.74 -51.49 -58.75
CA ALA A 347 8.60 -50.53 -59.84
C ALA A 347 9.81 -49.57 -59.94
N ASP A 348 10.32 -49.08 -58.81
CA ASP A 348 11.50 -48.21 -58.74
C ASP A 348 12.74 -48.94 -59.28
N ARG A 349 12.97 -50.18 -58.84
CA ARG A 349 14.05 -51.02 -59.37
C ARG A 349 13.93 -51.26 -60.87
N ARG A 350 12.70 -51.44 -61.38
CA ARG A 350 12.46 -51.61 -62.83
C ARG A 350 12.79 -50.34 -63.62
N VAL A 351 12.48 -49.16 -63.08
CA VAL A 351 12.87 -47.87 -63.69
C VAL A 351 14.39 -47.72 -63.74
N ASP A 352 15.09 -48.08 -62.66
CA ASP A 352 16.55 -48.01 -62.61
C ASP A 352 17.21 -49.02 -63.57
N GLU A 353 16.67 -50.23 -63.67
CA GLU A 353 17.12 -51.26 -64.61
C GLU A 353 16.97 -50.79 -66.07
N LEU A 354 15.80 -50.23 -66.43
CA LEU A 354 15.55 -49.68 -67.76
C LEU A 354 16.43 -48.46 -68.06
N ARG A 355 16.67 -47.60 -67.06
CA ARG A 355 17.59 -46.45 -67.19
C ARG A 355 19.03 -46.92 -67.42
N GLY A 356 19.48 -47.95 -66.71
CA GLY A 356 20.79 -48.57 -66.92
C GLY A 356 20.93 -49.21 -68.31
N ALA A 357 19.89 -49.93 -68.76
CA ALA A 357 19.85 -50.52 -70.10
C ALA A 357 19.84 -49.47 -71.22
N LEU A 358 19.15 -48.34 -71.00
CA LEU A 358 19.17 -47.20 -71.90
C LEU A 358 20.57 -46.57 -71.96
N GLN A 359 21.22 -46.35 -70.80
CA GLN A 359 22.57 -45.80 -70.75
C GLN A 359 23.60 -46.71 -71.45
N ALA A 360 23.50 -48.03 -71.26
CA ALA A 360 24.34 -49.00 -71.96
C ALA A 360 24.12 -48.95 -73.48
N SER A 361 22.85 -48.84 -73.93
CA SER A 361 22.52 -48.74 -75.36
C SER A 361 22.97 -47.40 -75.97
N LEU A 362 23.04 -46.33 -75.18
CA LEU A 362 23.59 -45.04 -75.60
C LEU A 362 25.13 -45.05 -75.64
N ALA A 363 25.80 -45.86 -74.82
CA ALA A 363 27.24 -46.05 -74.87
C ALA A 363 27.70 -46.81 -76.13
N ASP A 364 26.83 -47.65 -76.72
CA ASP A 364 27.06 -48.30 -78.01
C ASP A 364 26.97 -47.30 -79.19
N ILE A 365 26.38 -46.12 -79.00
CA ILE A 365 26.40 -45.02 -79.97
C ILE A 365 27.73 -44.29 -79.80
N THR A 366 28.52 -44.19 -80.88
CA THR A 366 29.77 -43.42 -80.87
C THR A 366 29.46 -41.91 -80.93
N ILE A 367 28.99 -41.36 -79.81
CA ILE A 367 28.77 -39.92 -79.65
C ILE A 367 30.16 -39.24 -79.54
N PRO A 368 30.45 -38.17 -80.31
CA PRO A 368 31.67 -37.40 -80.16
C PRO A 368 31.87 -36.91 -78.71
N ASN A 369 33.12 -36.75 -78.26
CA ASN A 369 33.44 -36.33 -76.89
C ASN A 369 32.68 -35.06 -76.44
N GLU A 370 32.43 -34.12 -77.35
CA GLU A 370 31.65 -32.89 -77.08
C GLU A 370 30.18 -33.19 -76.69
N GLY A 371 29.52 -34.13 -77.37
CA GLY A 371 28.14 -34.52 -77.06
C GLY A 371 28.02 -35.32 -75.75
N MET A 372 29.03 -36.12 -75.40
CA MET A 372 29.05 -36.84 -74.12
C MET A 372 29.14 -35.89 -72.92
N VAL A 373 29.92 -34.80 -73.03
CA VAL A 373 30.00 -33.77 -71.98
C VAL A 373 28.67 -33.05 -71.80
N GLU A 374 28.00 -32.69 -72.90
CA GLU A 374 26.67 -32.06 -72.86
C GLU A 374 25.61 -32.97 -72.24
N PHE A 375 25.60 -34.27 -72.60
CA PHE A 375 24.72 -35.26 -72.00
C PHE A 375 24.87 -35.37 -70.48
N TYR A 376 26.10 -35.56 -69.99
CA TYR A 376 26.34 -35.66 -68.54
C TYR A 376 26.01 -34.37 -67.81
N THR A 377 26.21 -33.21 -68.46
CA THR A 377 25.84 -31.91 -67.88
C THR A 377 24.32 -31.80 -67.72
N LEU A 378 23.54 -32.10 -68.77
CA LEU A 378 22.07 -32.08 -68.72
C LEU A 378 21.53 -33.13 -67.74
N GLN A 379 22.13 -34.32 -67.69
CA GLN A 379 21.76 -35.37 -66.73
C GLN A 379 22.02 -34.93 -65.28
N GLN A 380 23.17 -34.34 -65.02
CA GLN A 380 23.51 -33.83 -63.69
C GLN A 380 22.62 -32.65 -63.29
N GLU A 381 22.28 -31.77 -64.22
CA GLU A 381 21.34 -30.66 -64.00
C GLU A 381 19.92 -31.17 -63.70
N ALA A 382 19.44 -32.18 -64.44
CA ALA A 382 18.15 -32.82 -64.19
C ALA A 382 18.10 -33.48 -62.80
N LYS A 383 19.16 -34.23 -62.45
CA LYS A 383 19.30 -34.87 -61.14
C LYS A 383 19.34 -33.86 -60.01
N SER A 384 20.19 -32.83 -60.11
CA SER A 384 20.30 -31.78 -59.09
C SER A 384 18.98 -31.02 -58.90
N SER A 385 18.24 -30.78 -60.00
CA SER A 385 16.93 -30.13 -59.94
C SER A 385 15.89 -31.00 -59.24
N ARG A 386 15.92 -32.32 -59.49
CA ARG A 386 15.07 -33.31 -58.80
C ARG A 386 15.36 -33.39 -57.31
N ASP A 387 16.64 -33.48 -56.92
CA ASP A 387 17.05 -33.55 -55.52
C ASP A 387 16.62 -32.29 -54.73
N LEU A 388 16.78 -31.11 -55.33
CA LEU A 388 16.32 -29.84 -54.73
C LEU A 388 14.79 -29.76 -54.64
N TYR A 389 14.08 -30.28 -55.64
CA TYR A 389 12.61 -30.38 -55.62
C TYR A 389 12.14 -31.30 -54.48
N ASP A 390 12.71 -32.49 -54.35
CA ASP A 390 12.31 -33.46 -53.32
C ASP A 390 12.61 -32.95 -51.91
N ALA A 391 13.75 -32.26 -51.72
CA ALA A 391 14.08 -31.60 -50.46
C ALA A 391 13.09 -30.47 -50.12
N THR A 392 12.75 -29.63 -51.10
CA THR A 392 11.80 -28.52 -50.93
C THR A 392 10.38 -29.04 -50.67
N LEU A 393 9.96 -30.09 -51.38
CA LEU A 393 8.67 -30.75 -51.19
C LEU A 393 8.56 -31.38 -49.79
N SER A 394 9.63 -32.04 -49.32
CA SER A 394 9.68 -32.58 -47.96
C SER A 394 9.57 -31.49 -46.90
N ARG A 395 10.25 -30.35 -47.12
CA ARG A 395 10.15 -29.19 -46.23
C ARG A 395 8.76 -28.54 -46.25
N LEU A 396 8.15 -28.42 -47.43
CA LEU A 396 6.77 -27.94 -47.59
C LEU A 396 5.80 -28.80 -46.77
N ARG A 397 5.86 -30.13 -46.93
CA ARG A 397 5.02 -31.07 -46.19
C ARG A 397 5.22 -30.94 -44.67
N GLN A 398 6.45 -30.75 -44.21
CA GLN A 398 6.72 -30.51 -42.79
C GLN A 398 6.04 -29.23 -42.27
N LEU A 399 6.08 -28.15 -43.05
CA LEU A 399 5.43 -26.88 -42.70
C LEU A 399 3.91 -26.96 -42.74
N GLU A 400 3.34 -27.69 -43.70
CA GLU A 400 1.89 -27.95 -43.77
C GLU A 400 1.41 -28.74 -42.55
N LEU A 401 2.17 -29.77 -42.14
CA LEU A 401 1.87 -30.51 -40.92
C LEU A 401 1.93 -29.59 -39.68
N GLN A 402 2.94 -28.74 -39.57
CA GLN A 402 3.03 -27.77 -38.46
C GLN A 402 1.88 -26.75 -38.47
N ALA A 403 1.48 -26.28 -39.66
CA ALA A 403 0.35 -25.37 -39.81
C ALA A 403 -0.97 -26.03 -39.37
N ASN A 404 -1.14 -27.32 -39.63
CA ASN A 404 -2.33 -28.08 -39.25
C ASN A 404 -2.36 -28.45 -37.75
N PHE A 405 -1.22 -28.75 -37.14
CA PHE A 405 -1.18 -29.25 -35.75
C PHE A 405 -1.16 -28.16 -34.67
N ALA A 406 -0.92 -26.88 -35.02
CA ALA A 406 -1.06 -25.71 -34.13
C ALA A 406 -0.69 -25.96 -32.65
N ILE A 407 0.45 -26.64 -32.40
CA ILE A 407 0.87 -26.99 -31.03
C ILE A 407 1.61 -25.79 -30.43
N ALA A 408 1.09 -25.28 -29.31
CA ALA A 408 1.75 -24.25 -28.51
C ALA A 408 2.94 -24.83 -27.73
N ASN A 409 4.00 -24.03 -27.55
CA ASN A 409 5.16 -24.38 -26.72
C ASN A 409 4.86 -24.18 -25.24
N SER A 410 3.77 -23.46 -24.95
CA SER A 410 3.27 -23.20 -23.61
C SER A 410 2.15 -24.17 -23.25
N ARG A 411 2.20 -24.70 -22.02
CA ARG A 411 1.13 -25.53 -21.46
C ARG A 411 0.70 -25.05 -20.08
N LEU A 412 -0.57 -25.24 -19.77
CA LEU A 412 -1.14 -24.89 -18.48
C LEU A 412 -0.67 -25.90 -17.41
N VAL A 413 0.04 -25.42 -16.40
CA VAL A 413 0.53 -26.23 -15.27
C VAL A 413 -0.53 -26.32 -14.18
N ALA A 414 -1.09 -25.16 -13.82
CA ALA A 414 -2.13 -25.06 -12.80
C ALA A 414 -3.15 -24.00 -13.21
N ARG A 415 -4.43 -24.35 -13.07
CA ARG A 415 -5.54 -23.39 -13.17
C ARG A 415 -5.57 -22.53 -11.91
N ALA A 416 -5.98 -21.28 -12.05
CA ALA A 416 -6.29 -20.40 -10.94
C ALA A 416 -7.48 -20.96 -10.14
N LEU A 417 -7.26 -21.18 -8.85
CA LEU A 417 -8.28 -21.58 -7.89
C LEU A 417 -8.98 -20.35 -7.30
N LEU A 418 -10.16 -20.56 -6.71
CA LEU A 418 -10.87 -19.49 -6.01
C LEU A 418 -10.06 -19.03 -4.79
N PRO A 419 -9.71 -17.74 -4.70
CA PRO A 419 -8.93 -17.23 -3.58
C PRO A 419 -9.77 -17.13 -2.31
N GLU A 420 -9.27 -17.75 -1.23
CA GLU A 420 -9.91 -17.69 0.10
C GLU A 420 -9.58 -16.42 0.88
N ARG A 421 -8.52 -15.69 0.47
CA ARG A 421 -8.01 -14.52 1.19
C ARG A 421 -8.09 -13.26 0.34
N ILE A 422 -8.44 -12.17 0.99
CA ILE A 422 -8.43 -10.82 0.43
C ILE A 422 -6.97 -10.40 0.22
N SER A 423 -6.64 -9.98 -1.00
CA SER A 423 -5.30 -9.47 -1.34
C SER A 423 -5.15 -8.00 -0.93
N PHE A 424 -6.21 -7.21 -1.11
CA PHE A 424 -6.24 -5.79 -0.76
C PHE A 424 -7.55 -5.39 -0.09
N PRO A 425 -7.52 -4.57 0.98
CA PRO A 425 -6.34 -3.98 1.63
C PRO A 425 -5.59 -4.95 2.56
N PRO A 426 -4.26 -4.80 2.77
CA PRO A 426 -3.51 -5.61 3.73
C PRO A 426 -3.80 -5.17 5.16
N VAL A 427 -4.95 -5.61 5.69
CA VAL A 427 -5.53 -5.15 6.97
C VAL A 427 -4.53 -5.21 8.12
N LYS A 428 -3.70 -6.26 8.19
CA LYS A 428 -2.70 -6.42 9.26
C LYS A 428 -1.61 -5.35 9.22
N ILE A 429 -1.12 -5.00 8.03
CA ILE A 429 -0.07 -3.98 7.86
C ILE A 429 -0.66 -2.60 8.10
N MET A 430 -1.85 -2.32 7.56
CA MET A 430 -2.51 -1.02 7.78
C MET A 430 -2.83 -0.79 9.26
N LEU A 431 -3.36 -1.79 9.97
CA LEU A 431 -3.61 -1.69 11.40
C LEU A 431 -2.31 -1.55 12.20
N GLY A 432 -1.26 -2.27 11.84
CA GLY A 432 0.06 -2.14 12.48
C GLY A 432 0.64 -0.73 12.31
N LEU A 433 0.60 -0.19 11.09
CA LEU A 433 1.05 1.17 10.79
C LEU A 433 0.19 2.22 11.51
N ALA A 434 -1.14 2.04 11.50
CA ALA A 434 -2.06 2.93 12.19
C ALA A 434 -1.85 2.92 13.71
N PHE A 435 -1.57 1.76 14.30
CA PHE A 435 -1.23 1.65 15.71
C PHE A 435 0.03 2.46 16.07
N VAL A 436 1.10 2.32 15.27
CA VAL A 436 2.35 3.07 15.47
C VAL A 436 2.12 4.58 15.32
N LEU A 437 1.40 5.00 14.27
CA LEU A 437 1.08 6.40 14.04
C LEU A 437 0.16 6.98 15.13
N ALA A 438 -0.83 6.21 15.59
CA ALA A 438 -1.71 6.61 16.68
C ALA A 438 -0.95 6.74 18.00
N LEU A 439 -0.01 5.83 18.29
CA LEU A 439 0.83 5.90 19.48
C LEU A 439 1.74 7.13 19.46
N ALA A 440 2.38 7.39 18.32
CA ALA A 440 3.20 8.58 18.13
C ALA A 440 2.37 9.87 18.25
N GLY A 441 1.20 9.91 17.60
CA GLY A 441 0.27 11.04 17.67
C GLY A 441 -0.26 11.31 19.08
N ALA A 442 -0.59 10.24 19.83
CA ALA A 442 -1.02 10.33 21.22
C ALA A 442 0.09 10.88 22.14
N GLY A 443 1.33 10.40 21.96
CA GLY A 443 2.50 10.92 22.67
C GLY A 443 2.77 12.40 22.36
N ALA A 444 2.73 12.76 21.08
CA ALA A 444 2.91 14.15 20.65
C ALA A 444 1.81 15.07 21.23
N ALA A 445 0.55 14.66 21.18
CA ALA A 445 -0.56 15.40 21.76
C ALA A 445 -0.43 15.58 23.28
N ALA A 446 0.03 14.56 23.99
CA ALA A 446 0.30 14.64 25.43
C ALA A 446 1.41 15.66 25.76
N VAL A 447 2.52 15.64 25.01
CA VAL A 447 3.63 16.59 25.19
C VAL A 447 3.22 18.02 24.83
N LEU A 448 2.52 18.21 23.70
CA LEU A 448 2.03 19.53 23.29
C LEU A 448 1.06 20.10 24.35
N ARG A 449 0.12 19.29 24.83
CA ARG A 449 -0.79 19.73 25.89
C ARG A 449 -0.03 20.11 27.16
N GLU A 450 0.99 19.37 27.53
CA GLU A 450 1.81 19.68 28.70
C GLU A 450 2.59 21.01 28.53
N GLN A 451 3.11 21.28 27.33
CA GLN A 451 3.85 22.52 27.06
C GLN A 451 2.95 23.77 27.01
N TYR A 452 1.72 23.64 26.48
CA TYR A 452 0.83 24.79 26.30
C TYR A 452 -0.10 25.04 27.51
N ILE A 453 -0.46 24.00 28.26
CA ILE A 453 -1.46 24.08 29.35
C ILE A 453 -0.84 23.76 30.73
N GLY A 454 0.42 23.29 30.79
CA GLY A 454 1.07 22.95 32.06
C GLY A 454 1.43 24.17 32.93
N GLY A 455 1.12 24.09 34.23
CA GLY A 455 1.57 25.05 35.25
C GLY A 455 2.97 24.77 35.81
N PHE A 456 3.49 25.68 36.66
CA PHE A 456 4.81 25.55 37.27
C PHE A 456 4.91 24.40 38.27
N ARG A 457 5.99 23.63 38.21
CA ARG A 457 6.21 22.46 39.11
C ARG A 457 7.62 22.35 39.65
N SER A 458 8.35 23.46 39.66
CA SER A 458 9.63 23.62 40.33
C SER A 458 9.75 25.10 40.70
N THR A 459 10.28 25.36 41.90
CA THR A 459 10.57 26.72 42.36
C THR A 459 11.64 27.38 41.49
N GLU A 460 12.66 26.61 41.10
CA GLU A 460 13.73 27.05 40.21
C GLU A 460 13.18 27.39 38.82
N GLN A 461 12.21 26.62 38.34
CA GLN A 461 11.51 26.89 37.08
C GLN A 461 10.71 28.19 37.15
N VAL A 462 10.08 28.49 38.29
CA VAL A 462 9.38 29.77 38.50
C VAL A 462 10.38 30.91 38.41
N GLU A 463 11.44 30.89 39.22
CA GLU A 463 12.46 31.95 39.26
C GLU A 463 13.12 32.17 37.90
N ALA A 464 13.50 31.10 37.19
CA ALA A 464 14.13 31.19 35.89
C ALA A 464 13.23 31.79 34.80
N LEU A 465 11.91 31.59 34.89
CA LEU A 465 10.96 32.05 33.87
C LEU A 465 10.30 33.39 34.19
N THR A 466 10.27 33.79 35.46
CA THR A 466 9.69 35.06 35.93
C THR A 466 10.76 36.11 36.22
N GLY A 467 11.98 35.71 36.57
CA GLY A 467 13.05 36.63 36.98
C GLY A 467 12.92 37.16 38.41
N HIS A 468 11.94 36.68 39.18
CA HIS A 468 11.64 37.13 40.54
C HIS A 468 11.89 35.99 41.55
N THR A 469 12.36 36.33 42.75
CA THR A 469 12.70 35.36 43.79
C THR A 469 11.46 34.68 44.38
N VAL A 470 11.54 33.37 44.60
CA VAL A 470 10.51 32.61 45.31
C VAL A 470 10.85 32.52 46.79
N LEU A 471 10.08 33.20 47.64
CA LEU A 471 10.33 33.25 49.09
C LEU A 471 9.99 31.94 49.80
N ALA A 472 8.97 31.21 49.33
CA ALA A 472 8.60 29.91 49.92
C ALA A 472 7.77 29.05 48.95
N SER A 473 7.79 27.74 49.19
CA SER A 473 6.89 26.76 48.57
C SER A 473 6.00 26.12 49.62
N VAL A 474 4.78 26.64 49.78
CA VAL A 474 3.82 26.23 50.80
C VAL A 474 3.17 24.90 50.39
N PRO A 475 3.31 23.84 51.21
CA PRO A 475 2.73 22.53 50.91
C PRO A 475 1.21 22.56 51.00
N ARG A 476 0.55 21.70 50.22
CA ARG A 476 -0.90 21.49 50.37
C ARG A 476 -1.18 20.79 51.70
N TYR A 477 -1.78 21.50 52.63
CA TYR A 477 -2.09 20.99 53.97
C TYR A 477 -3.59 20.85 54.21
N ARG A 478 -4.00 19.86 55.01
CA ARG A 478 -5.37 19.72 55.51
C ARG A 478 -5.32 19.62 57.04
N PRO A 479 -5.71 20.68 57.78
CA PRO A 479 -5.71 20.65 59.23
C PRO A 479 -6.82 19.74 59.78
N PRO A 480 -6.72 19.27 61.03
CA PRO A 480 -7.72 18.41 61.66
C PRO A 480 -9.13 19.02 61.74
N SER A 481 -9.24 20.32 61.95
CA SER A 481 -10.50 21.07 61.97
C SER A 481 -11.15 21.26 60.58
N GLY A 482 -10.41 20.95 59.51
CA GLY A 482 -10.83 21.23 58.14
C GLY A 482 -10.71 22.70 57.72
N ARG A 483 -10.40 23.63 58.62
CA ARG A 483 -10.24 25.07 58.33
C ARG A 483 -8.76 25.48 58.34
N LEU A 484 -8.21 25.75 57.16
CA LEU A 484 -6.82 26.22 57.00
C LEU A 484 -6.50 27.51 57.78
N ALA A 485 -7.52 28.36 58.00
CA ALA A 485 -7.41 29.60 58.75
C ALA A 485 -6.99 29.42 60.23
N ASN A 486 -7.12 28.22 60.80
CA ASN A 486 -6.70 27.92 62.17
C ASN A 486 -5.43 27.05 62.23
N ALA A 487 -4.86 26.68 61.08
CA ALA A 487 -3.80 25.68 61.02
C ALA A 487 -2.55 26.08 61.83
N LEU A 488 -2.19 27.37 61.87
CA LEU A 488 -1.04 27.84 62.63
C LEU A 488 -1.26 27.78 64.15
N ILE A 489 -2.50 27.99 64.59
CA ILE A 489 -2.88 27.98 66.01
C ILE A 489 -3.07 26.53 66.50
N GLU A 490 -3.74 25.69 65.70
CA GLU A 490 -4.05 24.30 66.06
C GLU A 490 -2.84 23.37 65.95
N THR A 491 -2.02 23.53 64.91
CA THR A 491 -0.86 22.67 64.64
C THR A 491 0.43 23.49 64.40
N PRO A 492 0.92 24.21 65.43
CA PRO A 492 2.05 25.14 65.31
C PRO A 492 3.38 24.46 64.93
N LEU A 493 3.51 23.15 65.13
CA LEU A 493 4.69 22.35 64.78
C LEU A 493 4.58 21.67 63.41
N SER A 494 3.53 21.95 62.62
CA SER A 494 3.35 21.35 61.29
C SER A 494 4.36 21.87 60.27
N HIS A 495 4.64 21.06 59.24
CA HIS A 495 5.49 21.48 58.10
C HIS A 495 4.91 22.70 57.37
N TYR A 496 3.58 22.81 57.32
CA TYR A 496 2.89 24.01 56.84
C TYR A 496 3.27 25.24 57.68
N ALA A 497 3.12 25.17 59.01
CA ALA A 497 3.45 26.29 59.89
C ALA A 497 4.90 26.74 59.78
N GLU A 498 5.83 25.78 59.68
CA GLU A 498 7.24 26.10 59.50
C GLU A 498 7.54 26.76 58.15
N THR A 499 6.84 26.34 57.09
CA THR A 499 6.98 26.96 55.77
C THR A 499 6.47 28.40 55.77
N ILE A 500 5.37 28.70 56.49
CA ILE A 500 4.88 30.08 56.64
C ILE A 500 5.86 30.93 57.46
N ARG A 501 6.43 30.39 58.57
CA ARG A 501 7.47 31.09 59.34
C ARG A 501 8.71 31.39 58.49
N ARG A 502 9.09 30.47 57.62
CA ARG A 502 10.18 30.68 56.65
C ARG A 502 9.84 31.77 55.63
N ALA A 503 8.60 31.78 55.13
CA ALA A 503 8.12 32.83 54.24
C ALA A 503 8.19 34.21 54.93
N ARG A 504 7.75 34.30 56.19
CA ARG A 504 7.86 35.52 57.02
C ARG A 504 9.31 36.01 57.12
N LEU A 505 10.24 35.14 57.51
CA LEU A 505 11.65 35.48 57.61
C LEU A 505 12.23 35.97 56.27
N ASN A 506 11.91 35.29 55.18
CA ASN A 506 12.39 35.66 53.85
C ASN A 506 11.80 37.00 53.37
N ILE A 507 10.56 37.33 53.76
CA ILE A 507 9.97 38.66 53.53
C ILE A 507 10.78 39.73 54.28
N GLU A 508 11.04 39.54 55.58
CA GLU A 508 11.82 40.49 56.38
C GLU A 508 13.23 40.68 55.81
N VAL A 509 13.90 39.60 55.41
CA VAL A 509 15.21 39.64 54.74
C VAL A 509 15.15 40.40 53.41
N SER A 510 14.11 40.17 52.59
CA SER A 510 13.97 40.82 51.28
C SER A 510 13.78 42.34 51.37
N LEU A 511 13.31 42.83 52.52
CA LEU A 511 13.09 44.25 52.78
C LEU A 511 14.19 44.87 53.66
N ASP A 512 15.25 44.13 53.97
CA ASP A 512 16.33 44.55 54.88
C ASP A 512 15.84 44.87 56.31
N PHE A 513 15.00 43.99 56.86
CA PHE A 513 14.48 44.04 58.24
C PHE A 513 13.93 45.42 58.68
N PRO A 514 12.95 45.99 57.96
CA PRO A 514 12.40 47.29 58.31
C PRO A 514 11.63 47.24 59.64
N GLU A 515 11.69 48.32 60.41
CA GLU A 515 10.85 48.47 61.62
C GLU A 515 9.36 48.49 61.29
N LYS A 516 8.99 49.12 60.16
CA LYS A 516 7.60 49.19 59.68
C LYS A 516 7.53 49.00 58.17
N PHE A 517 6.57 48.22 57.69
CA PHE A 517 6.35 48.05 56.27
C PHE A 517 4.91 47.62 55.94
N SER A 518 4.56 47.79 54.67
CA SER A 518 3.30 47.36 54.08
C SER A 518 3.51 46.25 53.05
N LEU A 519 2.69 45.21 53.13
CA LEU A 519 2.73 44.02 52.29
C LEU A 519 1.37 43.81 51.65
N MET A 520 1.30 43.74 50.32
CA MET A 520 0.10 43.21 49.66
C MET A 520 0.28 41.75 49.29
N VAL A 521 -0.81 40.99 49.28
CA VAL A 521 -0.85 39.62 48.75
C VAL A 521 -1.85 39.57 47.60
N THR A 522 -1.40 39.12 46.44
CA THR A 522 -2.23 38.97 45.23
C THR A 522 -1.90 37.69 44.46
N SER A 523 -2.69 37.37 43.45
CA SER A 523 -2.53 36.16 42.63
C SER A 523 -3.03 36.40 41.20
N THR A 524 -2.81 35.49 40.25
CA THR A 524 -3.33 35.66 38.88
C THR A 524 -4.83 35.39 38.81
N THR A 525 -5.27 34.32 39.45
CA THR A 525 -6.62 33.76 39.36
C THR A 525 -7.24 33.57 40.74
N MET A 526 -8.57 33.44 40.80
CA MET A 526 -9.26 33.11 42.04
C MET A 526 -8.90 31.70 42.53
N GLY A 527 -8.79 31.52 43.85
CA GLY A 527 -8.61 30.19 44.46
C GLY A 527 -7.15 29.73 44.66
N GLU A 528 -6.16 30.57 44.35
CA GLU A 528 -4.74 30.26 44.56
C GLU A 528 -4.30 30.30 46.04
N GLY A 529 -5.21 30.71 46.94
CA GLY A 529 -5.00 30.72 48.40
C GLY A 529 -4.41 32.01 48.95
N LYS A 530 -4.56 33.14 48.24
CA LYS A 530 -4.15 34.49 48.65
C LYS A 530 -4.60 34.85 50.08
N SER A 531 -5.90 34.84 50.34
CA SER A 531 -6.52 35.25 51.60
C SER A 531 -6.11 34.35 52.78
N THR A 532 -5.98 33.04 52.53
CA THR A 532 -5.45 32.09 53.52
C THR A 532 -3.98 32.35 53.83
N LEU A 533 -3.16 32.66 52.82
CA LEU A 533 -1.76 32.99 53.01
C LEU A 533 -1.59 34.34 53.72
N SER A 534 -2.41 35.34 53.38
CA SER A 534 -2.44 36.66 54.02
C SER A 534 -2.72 36.53 55.53
N LEU A 535 -3.73 35.73 55.89
CA LEU A 535 -4.05 35.42 57.29
C LEU A 535 -2.91 34.69 57.98
N ALA A 536 -2.38 33.64 57.36
CA ALA A 536 -1.29 32.85 57.93
C ALA A 536 -0.03 33.71 58.18
N LEU A 537 0.33 34.57 57.24
CA LEU A 537 1.44 35.50 57.42
C LEU A 537 1.16 36.49 58.56
N ALA A 538 -0.04 37.08 58.61
CA ALA A 538 -0.43 38.00 59.66
C ALA A 538 -0.32 37.37 61.06
N GLU A 539 -0.78 36.12 61.18
CA GLU A 539 -0.66 35.33 62.40
C GLU A 539 0.81 35.11 62.79
N THR A 540 1.68 34.74 61.85
CA THR A 540 3.11 34.53 62.16
C THR A 540 3.87 35.81 62.50
N PHE A 541 3.51 36.98 61.95
CA PHE A 541 4.09 38.27 62.35
C PHE A 541 3.65 38.67 63.75
N ALA A 542 2.35 38.53 64.05
CA ALA A 542 1.81 38.78 65.38
C ALA A 542 2.42 37.85 66.43
N GLU A 543 2.58 36.55 66.14
CA GLU A 543 3.28 35.58 67.00
C GLU A 543 4.72 36.02 67.31
N ALA A 544 5.40 36.64 66.34
CA ALA A 544 6.76 37.18 66.50
C ALA A 544 6.83 38.45 67.38
N GLY A 545 5.69 38.95 67.86
CA GLY A 545 5.61 40.16 68.69
C GLY A 545 5.41 41.46 67.91
N ARG A 546 5.25 41.40 66.57
CA ARG A 546 5.01 42.59 65.75
C ARG A 546 3.54 43.00 65.81
N LYS A 547 3.27 44.29 66.03
CA LYS A 547 1.90 44.83 65.93
C LYS A 547 1.46 44.76 64.48
N THR A 548 0.54 43.84 64.19
CA THR A 548 0.16 43.49 62.82
C THR A 548 -1.30 43.79 62.57
N ILE A 549 -1.62 44.38 61.42
CA ILE A 549 -3.00 44.51 60.94
C ILE A 549 -3.16 43.82 59.58
N LEU A 550 -4.22 43.02 59.44
CA LEU A 550 -4.64 42.46 58.16
C LEU A 550 -5.86 43.22 57.64
N VAL A 551 -5.71 43.83 56.47
CA VAL A 551 -6.72 44.61 55.77
C VAL A 551 -7.30 43.76 54.63
N ASP A 552 -8.60 43.49 54.67
CA ASP A 552 -9.30 42.81 53.57
C ASP A 552 -9.71 43.84 52.51
N ALA A 553 -8.82 44.09 51.54
CA ALA A 553 -9.04 45.00 50.42
C ALA A 553 -9.63 44.32 49.18
N ASP A 554 -10.05 43.05 49.27
CA ASP A 554 -10.89 42.40 48.26
C ASP A 554 -12.35 42.84 48.44
N LEU A 555 -12.61 44.13 48.20
CA LEU A 555 -13.94 44.75 48.31
C LEU A 555 -14.98 44.17 47.34
N ARG A 556 -14.59 43.22 46.47
CA ARG A 556 -15.50 42.54 45.54
C ARG A 556 -16.00 41.23 46.13
N ARG A 557 -15.13 40.49 46.82
CA ARG A 557 -15.45 39.22 47.48
C ARG A 557 -14.66 39.12 48.79
N PRO A 558 -15.01 39.90 49.83
CA PRO A 558 -14.32 39.86 51.10
C PRO A 558 -14.46 38.46 51.70
N SER A 559 -13.38 37.94 52.26
CA SER A 559 -13.33 36.54 52.71
C SER A 559 -12.71 36.35 54.09
N ILE A 560 -11.97 37.34 54.60
CA ILE A 560 -11.21 37.21 55.85
C ILE A 560 -12.16 37.09 57.05
N ALA A 561 -13.25 37.86 57.09
CA ALA A 561 -14.22 37.80 58.19
C ALA A 561 -14.80 36.39 58.39
N GLY A 562 -15.21 35.74 57.29
CA GLY A 562 -15.71 34.36 57.34
C GLY A 562 -14.64 33.31 57.67
N MET A 563 -13.35 33.60 57.44
CA MET A 563 -12.25 32.70 57.81
C MET A 563 -11.96 32.68 59.31
N VAL A 564 -12.23 33.80 60.00
CA VAL A 564 -11.91 33.98 61.44
C VAL A 564 -13.16 34.02 62.33
N ASP A 565 -14.33 33.70 61.76
CA ASP A 565 -15.65 33.84 62.41
C ASP A 565 -15.86 35.25 63.01
N GLY A 566 -15.42 36.29 62.28
CA GLY A 566 -15.52 37.68 62.69
C GLY A 566 -16.88 38.31 62.33
N GLU A 567 -17.42 39.12 63.25
CA GLU A 567 -18.61 39.94 63.01
C GLU A 567 -18.22 41.25 62.31
N VAL A 568 -18.98 41.65 61.27
CA VAL A 568 -18.68 42.83 60.45
C VAL A 568 -19.90 43.76 60.43
N ASP A 569 -19.89 44.75 61.32
CA ASP A 569 -20.91 45.81 61.34
C ASP A 569 -20.53 47.01 60.45
N ALA A 570 -19.23 47.32 60.38
CA ALA A 570 -18.64 48.33 59.50
C ALA A 570 -17.18 47.95 59.18
N GLY A 571 -16.72 48.31 57.98
CA GLY A 571 -15.40 47.88 57.48
C GLY A 571 -14.68 48.90 56.60
N LEU A 572 -13.71 48.42 55.81
CA LEU A 572 -12.89 49.21 54.90
C LEU A 572 -13.75 50.00 53.92
N PHE A 573 -14.80 49.38 53.37
CA PHE A 573 -15.75 50.06 52.49
C PHE A 573 -16.39 51.28 53.16
N ASP A 574 -16.85 51.13 54.41
CA ASP A 574 -17.46 52.23 55.17
C ASP A 574 -16.43 53.33 55.46
N VAL A 575 -15.22 52.98 55.89
CA VAL A 575 -14.15 53.97 56.17
C VAL A 575 -13.83 54.83 54.94
N LEU A 576 -13.83 54.22 53.75
CA LEU A 576 -13.51 54.93 52.51
C LEU A 576 -14.67 55.79 52.00
N THR A 577 -15.91 55.36 52.23
CA THR A 577 -17.11 56.03 51.66
C THR A 577 -17.78 57.01 52.62
N ARG A 578 -17.68 56.78 53.94
CA ARG A 578 -18.35 57.55 54.98
C ARG A 578 -17.35 58.41 55.76
N THR A 579 -17.79 59.56 56.25
CA THR A 579 -16.96 60.50 57.03
C THR A 579 -17.25 60.42 58.53
N ASP A 580 -18.34 59.76 58.92
CA ASP A 580 -18.82 59.62 60.30
C ASP A 580 -18.31 58.37 61.02
N VAL A 581 -17.60 57.48 60.32
CA VAL A 581 -17.09 56.21 60.88
C VAL A 581 -15.61 56.37 61.28
N PRO A 582 -15.28 56.37 62.58
CA PRO A 582 -13.89 56.48 63.02
C PRO A 582 -13.15 55.16 62.81
N LEU A 583 -11.89 55.23 62.37
CA LEU A 583 -11.05 54.06 62.09
C LEU A 583 -10.91 53.12 63.31
N GLU A 584 -10.81 53.68 64.52
CA GLU A 584 -10.69 52.93 65.76
C GLU A 584 -11.89 52.02 66.08
N HIS A 585 -13.09 52.34 65.56
CA HIS A 585 -14.30 51.55 65.81
C HIS A 585 -14.45 50.35 64.88
N VAL A 586 -13.72 50.33 63.75
CA VAL A 586 -13.79 49.25 62.75
C VAL A 586 -12.60 48.29 62.82
N ILE A 587 -11.57 48.64 63.60
CA ILE A 587 -10.42 47.76 63.83
C ILE A 587 -10.80 46.72 64.89
N VAL A 588 -10.86 45.46 64.49
CA VAL A 588 -11.21 44.34 65.36
C VAL A 588 -9.95 43.60 65.78
N ARG A 589 -9.70 43.47 67.09
CA ARG A 589 -8.57 42.66 67.59
C ARG A 589 -8.88 41.17 67.52
N ASP A 590 -7.92 40.36 67.10
CA ASP A 590 -8.06 38.92 67.07
C ASP A 590 -8.09 38.35 68.50
N ARG A 591 -9.21 37.74 68.88
CA ARG A 591 -9.37 37.08 70.19
C ARG A 591 -8.70 35.71 70.24
N ARG A 592 -8.35 35.14 69.09
CA ARG A 592 -7.69 33.82 68.98
C ARG A 592 -6.20 33.90 69.34
N MET A 593 -5.61 35.10 69.26
CA MET A 593 -4.18 35.32 69.51
C MET A 593 -3.89 35.66 70.99
N PRO A 594 -3.06 34.87 71.70
CA PRO A 594 -2.77 35.09 73.13
C PRO A 594 -2.11 36.43 73.45
N ASN A 595 -1.33 36.98 72.50
CA ASN A 595 -0.58 38.23 72.69
C ASN A 595 -1.35 39.48 72.23
N GLY A 596 -2.53 39.33 71.61
CA GLY A 596 -3.35 40.45 71.14
C GLY A 596 -2.70 41.35 70.09
N ASN A 597 -1.61 40.90 69.43
CA ASN A 597 -0.83 41.69 68.49
C ASN A 597 -1.39 41.69 67.05
N LEU A 598 -2.47 40.96 66.79
CA LEU A 598 -3.14 40.91 65.49
C LEU A 598 -4.47 41.68 65.54
N SER A 599 -4.65 42.56 64.58
CA SER A 599 -5.89 43.27 64.31
C SER A 599 -6.37 43.03 62.87
N PHE A 600 -7.67 43.18 62.65
CA PHE A 600 -8.31 43.07 61.35
C PHE A 600 -9.02 44.38 60.98
N LEU A 601 -8.95 44.72 59.70
CA LEU A 601 -9.86 45.67 59.06
C LEU A 601 -10.58 44.93 57.94
N PHE A 602 -11.81 44.49 58.21
CA PHE A 602 -12.61 43.70 57.26
C PHE A 602 -13.13 44.58 56.12
N GLY A 603 -13.38 44.00 54.94
CA GLY A 603 -13.79 44.75 53.75
C GLY A 603 -15.16 45.43 53.86
N ALA A 604 -16.08 44.85 54.63
CA ALA A 604 -17.53 45.10 54.60
C ALA A 604 -18.18 44.85 53.21
N ASP A 605 -19.48 44.59 53.20
CA ASP A 605 -20.23 44.30 51.97
C ASP A 605 -20.30 45.55 51.08
N ASN A 606 -19.78 45.43 49.85
CA ASN A 606 -19.84 46.50 48.86
C ASN A 606 -21.15 46.39 48.04
N PRO A 607 -22.06 47.39 48.05
CA PRO A 607 -23.33 47.40 47.33
C PRO A 607 -23.17 47.58 45.80
N GLY A 608 -22.00 47.28 45.23
CA GLY A 608 -21.72 47.33 43.79
C GLY A 608 -21.05 48.61 43.30
N LEU A 609 -20.42 49.40 44.19
CA LEU A 609 -19.64 50.56 43.77
C LEU A 609 -18.31 50.14 43.09
N PRO A 610 -17.82 50.93 42.10
CA PRO A 610 -16.52 50.69 41.48
C PRO A 610 -15.39 50.77 42.52
N THR A 611 -14.76 49.63 42.78
CA THR A 611 -13.73 49.47 43.81
C THR A 611 -12.41 50.14 43.43
N ASP A 612 -12.13 50.28 42.13
CA ASP A 612 -10.95 50.93 41.57
C ASP A 612 -10.84 52.39 42.04
N ARG A 613 -11.97 53.12 42.06
CA ARG A 613 -12.03 54.51 42.52
C ARG A 613 -11.78 54.64 44.03
N LEU A 614 -12.29 53.70 44.81
CA LEU A 614 -12.14 53.71 46.27
C LEU A 614 -10.67 53.53 46.65
N VAL A 615 -10.01 52.57 46.02
CA VAL A 615 -8.60 52.23 46.24
C VAL A 615 -7.66 53.31 45.69
N ALA A 616 -8.02 53.95 44.56
CA ALA A 616 -7.26 55.06 44.00
C ALA A 616 -7.30 56.33 44.86
N SER A 617 -8.35 56.52 45.66
CA SER A 617 -8.60 57.76 46.41
C SER A 617 -7.48 58.16 47.38
N ASP A 618 -7.42 59.46 47.68
CA ASP A 618 -6.51 60.02 48.70
C ASP A 618 -6.83 59.48 50.09
N ARG A 619 -8.11 59.24 50.39
CA ARG A 619 -8.54 58.63 51.66
C ARG A 619 -7.91 57.26 51.90
N PHE A 620 -7.78 56.44 50.85
CA PHE A 620 -7.10 55.15 50.97
C PHE A 620 -5.59 55.32 51.21
N THR A 621 -4.97 56.31 50.59
CA THR A 621 -3.55 56.66 50.81
C THR A 621 -3.32 57.13 52.26
N GLU A 622 -4.18 58.02 52.75
CA GLU A 622 -4.17 58.52 54.13
C GLU A 622 -4.42 57.40 55.15
N LEU A 623 -5.34 56.50 54.84
CA LEU A 623 -5.60 55.30 55.66
C LEU A 623 -4.36 54.43 55.77
N LEU A 624 -3.71 54.09 54.65
CA LEU A 624 -2.48 53.29 54.67
C LEU A 624 -1.35 53.98 55.44
N ALA A 625 -1.19 55.30 55.28
CA ALA A 625 -0.22 56.08 56.05
C ALA A 625 -0.54 56.07 57.56
N GLY A 626 -1.81 56.18 57.93
CA GLY A 626 -2.26 56.08 59.32
C GLY A 626 -2.01 54.69 59.93
N LEU A 627 -2.31 53.63 59.17
CA LEU A 627 -2.08 52.25 59.60
C LEU A 627 -0.60 51.94 59.77
N THR A 628 0.25 52.33 58.81
CA THR A 628 1.72 52.17 58.91
C THR A 628 2.33 53.05 60.00
N GLY A 629 1.65 54.11 60.44
CA GLY A 629 2.04 54.88 61.62
C GLY A 629 1.88 54.09 62.94
N TYR A 630 0.82 53.29 63.07
CA TYR A 630 0.45 52.62 64.32
C TYR A 630 0.88 51.15 64.40
N PHE A 631 0.88 50.43 63.28
CA PHE A 631 1.22 49.02 63.17
C PHE A 631 2.63 48.86 62.59
N ASP A 632 3.35 47.85 63.06
CA ASP A 632 4.68 47.49 62.55
C ASP A 632 4.54 46.78 61.19
N VAL A 633 3.47 46.02 60.98
CA VAL A 633 3.22 45.29 59.74
C VAL A 633 1.78 45.50 59.29
N VAL A 634 1.60 46.03 58.08
CA VAL A 634 0.29 46.19 57.44
C VAL A 634 0.19 45.21 56.28
N ILE A 635 -0.60 44.14 56.43
CA ILE A 635 -0.84 43.14 55.37
C ILE A 635 -2.16 43.44 54.69
N ILE A 636 -2.19 43.45 53.37
CA ILE A 636 -3.36 43.81 52.57
C ILE A 636 -3.70 42.63 51.66
N ASP A 637 -4.84 41.99 51.91
CA ASP A 637 -5.40 40.98 51.00
C ASP A 637 -6.08 41.68 49.82
N THR A 638 -5.74 41.30 48.60
CA THR A 638 -6.19 42.00 47.39
C THR A 638 -6.86 41.05 46.40
N PRO A 639 -7.75 41.52 45.50
CA PRO A 639 -8.33 40.67 44.46
C PRO A 639 -7.24 40.16 43.49
N PRO A 640 -7.49 39.08 42.73
CA PRO A 640 -6.53 38.59 41.75
C PRO A 640 -6.26 39.61 40.64
N ILE A 641 -4.99 39.87 40.33
CA ILE A 641 -4.59 40.89 39.36
C ILE A 641 -4.93 40.55 37.91
N GLY A 642 -5.12 39.26 37.59
CA GLY A 642 -5.47 38.83 36.24
C GLY A 642 -6.86 39.29 35.78
N HIS A 643 -7.72 39.72 36.72
CA HIS A 643 -9.11 40.07 36.44
C HIS A 643 -9.48 41.51 36.77
N VAL A 644 -8.70 42.22 37.60
CA VAL A 644 -9.10 43.49 38.21
C VAL A 644 -7.92 44.45 38.36
N VAL A 645 -8.15 45.74 38.13
CA VAL A 645 -7.13 46.81 38.22
C VAL A 645 -6.77 47.20 39.66
N ASP A 646 -7.64 46.92 40.63
CA ASP A 646 -7.51 47.32 42.04
C ASP A 646 -6.15 46.91 42.65
N ALA A 647 -5.71 45.67 42.41
CA ALA A 647 -4.44 45.15 42.92
C ALA A 647 -3.23 45.94 42.36
N GLY A 648 -3.29 46.38 41.10
CA GLY A 648 -2.24 47.20 40.51
C GLY A 648 -2.14 48.59 41.15
N ILE A 649 -3.27 49.18 41.54
CA ILE A 649 -3.31 50.47 42.24
C ILE A 649 -2.72 50.32 43.65
N ILE A 650 -3.09 49.25 44.37
CA ILE A 650 -2.53 48.97 45.71
C ILE A 650 -1.02 48.73 45.63
N ALA A 651 -0.55 48.04 44.59
CA ALA A 651 0.87 47.75 44.38
C ALA A 651 1.78 48.99 44.34
N GLN A 652 1.25 50.15 43.94
CA GLN A 652 1.97 51.42 43.94
C GLN A 652 2.13 52.04 45.34
N LYS A 653 1.22 51.68 46.26
CA LYS A 653 1.07 52.29 47.58
C LYS A 653 1.70 51.45 48.70
N VAL A 654 2.25 50.27 48.37
CA VAL A 654 2.84 49.33 49.34
C VAL A 654 4.32 49.11 49.10
N ASP A 655 5.03 48.61 50.10
CA ASP A 655 6.47 48.38 50.04
C ASP A 655 6.83 47.06 49.35
N LEU A 656 6.03 46.01 49.58
CA LEU A 656 6.22 44.69 48.96
C LEU A 656 4.91 44.12 48.39
N SER A 657 4.99 43.60 47.18
CA SER A 657 3.95 42.78 46.56
C SER A 657 4.32 41.31 46.60
N LEU A 658 3.55 40.52 47.35
CA LEU A 658 3.66 39.06 47.38
C LEU A 658 2.71 38.42 46.38
N TYR A 659 3.28 37.74 45.40
CA TYR A 659 2.55 37.10 44.31
C TYR A 659 2.40 35.60 44.54
N VAL A 660 1.17 35.14 44.68
CA VAL A 660 0.85 33.74 44.96
C VAL A 660 0.61 33.00 43.64
N VAL A 661 1.35 31.90 43.43
CA VAL A 661 1.20 30.99 42.29
C VAL A 661 0.76 29.62 42.77
N GLN A 662 -0.34 29.09 42.26
CA GLN A 662 -0.76 27.73 42.61
C GLN A 662 0.05 26.66 41.85
N TRP A 663 0.65 25.73 42.59
CA TRP A 663 1.49 24.67 42.04
C TRP A 663 0.78 23.78 41.02
N GLY A 664 1.37 23.67 39.83
CA GLY A 664 0.96 22.76 38.78
C GLY A 664 -0.40 23.04 38.13
N MET A 665 -1.11 24.08 38.58
CA MET A 665 -2.44 24.47 38.11
C MET A 665 -2.40 25.78 37.32
N THR A 666 -1.80 26.84 37.88
CA THR A 666 -1.73 28.14 37.20
C THR A 666 -0.77 28.04 36.02
N SER A 667 -1.26 28.36 34.81
CA SER A 667 -0.45 28.21 33.60
C SER A 667 0.72 29.19 33.57
N GLN A 668 1.79 28.84 32.86
CA GLN A 668 2.96 29.72 32.73
C GLN A 668 2.62 31.06 32.06
N ILE A 669 1.63 31.05 31.16
CA ILE A 669 1.16 32.24 30.45
C ILE A 669 0.43 33.17 31.41
N GLU A 670 -0.45 32.64 32.26
CA GLU A 670 -1.22 33.41 33.25
C GLU A 670 -0.29 34.10 34.25
N VAL A 671 0.63 33.37 34.88
CA VAL A 671 1.59 33.95 35.85
C VAL A 671 2.43 35.05 35.20
N ARG A 672 2.98 34.82 34.00
CA ARG A 672 3.76 35.83 33.28
C ARG A 672 2.92 37.07 32.98
N THR A 673 1.66 36.88 32.64
CA THR A 673 0.75 38.00 32.35
C THR A 673 0.49 38.80 33.62
N GLY A 674 0.17 38.16 34.74
CA GLY A 674 -0.09 38.87 36.00
C GLY A 674 1.14 39.56 36.60
N ILE A 675 2.34 38.96 36.47
CA ILE A 675 3.60 39.62 36.86
C ILE A 675 3.84 40.87 36.01
N ARG A 676 3.65 40.79 34.68
CA ARG A 676 3.77 41.96 33.80
C ARG A 676 2.78 43.07 34.17
N GLU A 677 1.57 42.74 34.61
CA GLU A 677 0.62 43.76 35.06
C GLU A 677 1.11 44.47 36.34
N LEU A 678 1.74 43.76 37.28
CA LEU A 678 2.39 44.40 38.44
C LEU A 678 3.59 45.27 38.06
N GLU A 679 4.42 44.80 37.12
CA GLU A 679 5.56 45.56 36.61
C GLU A 679 5.10 46.84 35.90
N LYS A 680 4.06 46.75 35.05
CA LYS A 680 3.42 47.92 34.40
C LYS A 680 2.83 48.88 35.43
N ALA A 681 2.24 48.34 36.49
CA ALA A 681 1.72 49.13 37.60
C ALA A 681 2.85 49.77 38.45
N ARG A 682 4.12 49.48 38.19
CA ARG A 682 5.29 49.99 38.94
C ARG A 682 5.26 49.60 40.42
N ALA A 683 4.93 48.34 40.70
CA ALA A 683 5.11 47.76 42.03
C ALA A 683 6.55 47.98 42.53
N ARG A 684 6.73 48.43 43.78
CA ARG A 684 8.05 48.81 44.32
C ARG A 684 8.99 47.61 44.45
N SER A 685 8.47 46.50 44.99
CA SER A 685 9.19 45.23 45.13
C SER A 685 8.22 44.08 44.89
N LEU A 686 8.66 43.03 44.21
CA LEU A 686 7.85 41.86 43.86
C LEU A 686 8.56 40.59 44.31
N SER A 687 7.82 39.70 44.96
CA SER A 687 8.31 38.40 45.42
C SER A 687 7.24 37.33 45.23
N LEU A 688 7.66 36.09 45.02
CA LEU A 688 6.76 34.99 44.67
C LEU A 688 6.61 33.99 45.82
N VAL A 689 5.41 33.44 45.98
CA VAL A 689 5.16 32.27 46.82
C VAL A 689 4.43 31.22 46.00
N VAL A 690 4.98 30.01 46.01
CA VAL A 690 4.37 28.86 45.35
C VAL A 690 3.48 28.15 46.36
N ASN A 691 2.17 28.21 46.18
CA ASN A 691 1.21 27.64 47.13
C ASN A 691 0.64 26.30 46.65
N GLN A 692 0.17 25.48 47.61
CA GLN A 692 -0.39 24.15 47.39
C GLN A 692 0.58 23.20 46.67
N SER A 693 1.88 23.30 46.95
CA SER A 693 2.86 22.37 46.40
C SER A 693 2.52 20.94 46.86
N GLY A 694 2.61 20.00 45.91
CA GLY A 694 2.31 18.61 46.22
C GLY A 694 3.38 18.04 47.15
N GLU A 695 2.98 17.45 48.27
CA GLU A 695 3.87 16.60 49.05
C GLU A 695 4.29 15.40 48.19
N LYS A 696 5.48 15.50 47.58
CA LYS A 696 6.25 14.32 47.28
C LYS A 696 7.29 14.17 48.37
N SER A 697 7.06 13.18 49.23
CA SER A 697 8.12 12.40 49.85
C SER A 697 9.16 12.04 48.77
N THR A 698 10.21 12.84 48.66
CA THR A 698 11.41 12.49 47.91
C THR A 698 12.60 12.99 48.70
N SER A 699 13.06 12.10 49.57
CA SER A 699 14.47 11.90 49.82
C SER A 699 15.25 11.86 48.49
N SER A 700 16.43 12.48 48.47
CA SER A 700 17.34 12.68 47.32
C SER A 700 16.78 13.67 46.27
N SER A 701 17.30 14.88 46.12
CA SER A 701 18.71 15.24 45.88
C SER A 701 19.07 16.61 46.48
N ALA A 702 20.31 16.68 47.01
CA ALA A 702 21.04 17.83 47.56
C ALA A 702 20.68 19.18 46.92
N GLN A 703 20.46 20.26 47.67
CA GLN A 703 21.52 21.00 48.35
C GLN A 703 20.94 21.92 49.46
N GLY A 704 21.49 21.87 50.68
CA GLY A 704 21.14 22.76 51.79
C GLY A 704 20.50 22.04 52.98
N GLY A 705 21.31 21.29 53.74
CA GLY A 705 20.85 20.50 54.88
C GLY A 705 20.39 21.33 56.07
N TYR A 706 19.26 20.94 56.67
CA TYR A 706 18.99 21.06 58.09
C TYR A 706 18.23 19.81 58.54
N TYR A 707 18.85 19.06 59.44
CA TYR A 707 18.31 17.85 60.08
C TYR A 707 17.07 18.21 60.91
N TYR A 708 15.94 17.56 60.66
CA TYR A 708 14.85 17.49 61.64
C TYR A 708 15.18 16.38 62.66
N TYR A 709 15.35 16.77 63.92
CA TYR A 709 15.21 15.87 65.05
C TYR A 709 13.75 15.84 65.47
N THR A 710 13.04 14.76 65.13
CA THR A 710 11.84 14.37 65.88
C THR A 710 12.28 13.68 67.16
N LYS A 711 12.14 14.36 68.31
CA LYS A 711 12.11 13.68 69.61
C LYS A 711 10.69 13.17 69.85
N GLY A 712 10.63 11.93 70.35
CA GLY A 712 9.41 11.14 70.58
C GLY A 712 8.51 11.63 71.69
#